data_AF-A0AAJ2SE83-F1
#
_entry.id   AF-A0AAJ2SE83-F1
#
_cell.length_a   1.000
_cell.length_b   1.000
_cell.length_c   1.000
_cell.angle_alpha   90.00
_cell.angle_beta   90.00
_cell.angle_gamma   90.00
#
_symmetry.space_group_name_H-M   'P 1'
#
loop_
_entity.id
_entity.type
_entity.pdbx_description
1 polymer ?
#
loop_
_entity_poly.entity_id
_entity_poly.type
_entity_poly.pdbx_seq_one_letter_code
_entity_poly.pdbx_strand_id
1 'polypeptide(L)'
;MNKVFTMCALMVFSAVFSQIPTLDVEIPTKHPVILQEAKIETKILGNLATTTAIYTFYNPSNRILEGKLTIPLPEGVSISGYALDINGKLRDAVPVPKERAKEVFESLEKRNIDPGIIEKVVGNNFRTRIYPIPVNGSRTIKITYHQELKNLGSEYLYFLSFANAVSIPKFSLKVLINEGLIAPKIEENPDGSFTFQKQGSQWIAEINKENFTPNESLKIAIPKANQSSNVLFQKASDDKFYFAASVSMDFPVKEKPKSQKIAIIWDNSFSGSKRNFEKELDFLNAYFSSNKDISVTFVLLNNMLEKAEQFTVSGGNWSTLKNRIVNLKYDGGTDFGALKEIPEIEEYLLFSDGISNFGDLTLKFKKPLNSIVSTPTSDFNLLKLLASQSGGNFINLNELDTPSALKVYSKLPVKFLGFKENTTLQELFPNVGSVVNEPVNIFGITSANAGKLTAIFAVGDKKYEVPIDFNTAVQVDKWPIAQFWAQRKINDLELNSTQNRDEIKNLSEQFGVVSKNTSLIVLDDVNDYVRFRITPPQELASEYNKIVSQNKKQILEKRKNLLSKSFDITRELITWWNTEFKPVEKKQYPKISNQALAESANKDQLEESVVFSSANARAESNLSAEPTQSKGKITLIDVESNEEYMKDFQTLQTSELIYQKYLENRSKYEKQVTYYFDVSKLLFKKGDKALSLKVLSTLAELDLENEELYKTIYYLLKQRGYYEKELWITQKILEWRPFDSQSHRDYALALIDNKKPQEALNVYKSMLYQEYTDEISVRDNGIEEILIMEINNILNQNKNVDASKIDDRLKADLPIDIRVVINWNKDNTDIDLWVTDPRGEDCSYSHKSTEIGGRLSNDFTQGFGPEQFLLKKAIKGKYKIKTNFFGERQNIFSGPTTVMVEVYLYYSDGRQERKIAVFQSQKENKRENDSKILIGEFEF
;
A
#
# COMPACT_ATOMS: atom_id res chain seq x y z
N MET A 1 -0.54 26.22 -60.58
CA MET A 1 -0.17 24.80 -60.38
C MET A 1 1.06 24.78 -59.48
N ASN A 2 1.08 23.92 -58.45
CA ASN A 2 2.02 23.84 -57.31
C ASN A 2 1.57 24.57 -56.03
N LYS A 3 0.98 23.83 -55.08
CA LYS A 3 0.86 24.05 -53.62
C LYS A 3 0.33 22.72 -53.02
N VAL A 4 0.71 22.17 -51.87
CA VAL A 4 1.58 22.50 -50.73
C VAL A 4 1.80 21.15 -50.02
N PHE A 5 3.04 20.83 -49.65
CA PHE A 5 3.37 19.68 -48.79
C PHE A 5 3.15 20.12 -47.33
N THR A 6 2.18 19.53 -46.64
CA THR A 6 2.00 19.75 -45.19
C THR A 6 2.67 18.60 -44.44
N MET A 7 3.80 18.91 -43.83
CA MET A 7 4.56 18.03 -42.95
C MET A 7 3.85 17.95 -41.59
N CYS A 8 3.13 16.85 -41.34
CA CYS A 8 2.63 16.53 -39.99
C CYS A 8 3.82 16.06 -39.13
N ALA A 9 4.39 16.97 -38.35
CA ALA A 9 5.24 16.60 -37.22
C ALA A 9 4.35 15.95 -36.14
N LEU A 10 4.42 14.62 -36.02
CA LEU A 10 3.93 13.92 -34.83
C LEU A 10 4.78 14.36 -33.63
N MET A 11 4.20 15.18 -32.74
CA MET A 11 4.72 15.31 -31.39
C MET A 11 4.44 14.00 -30.64
N VAL A 12 5.46 13.16 -30.55
CA VAL A 12 5.47 12.02 -29.63
C VAL A 12 5.68 12.57 -28.22
N PHE A 13 4.59 12.82 -27.50
CA PHE A 13 4.66 13.08 -26.06
C PHE A 13 5.00 11.76 -25.36
N SER A 14 6.28 11.52 -25.16
CA SER A 14 6.74 10.55 -24.17
C SER A 14 6.38 11.12 -22.80
N ALA A 15 5.45 10.49 -22.07
CA ALA A 15 5.19 10.84 -20.68
C ALA A 15 6.41 10.47 -19.83
N VAL A 16 7.38 11.38 -19.75
CA VAL A 16 8.46 11.32 -18.76
C VAL A 16 7.89 11.87 -17.45
N PHE A 17 8.18 11.23 -16.33
CA PHE A 17 7.70 11.70 -15.02
C PHE A 17 8.59 12.80 -14.48
N SER A 18 7.98 13.83 -13.89
CA SER A 18 8.71 14.87 -13.16
C SER A 18 9.29 14.31 -11.87
N GLN A 19 10.51 14.74 -11.53
CA GLN A 19 10.99 14.72 -10.15
C GLN A 19 10.57 15.99 -9.39
N ILE A 20 9.86 16.93 -10.05
CA ILE A 20 9.15 17.99 -9.35
C ILE A 20 7.88 17.39 -8.73
N PRO A 21 7.67 17.58 -7.42
CA PRO A 21 6.50 17.07 -6.72
C PRO A 21 5.19 17.69 -7.21
N THR A 22 4.14 16.87 -7.34
CA THR A 22 2.75 17.34 -7.46
C THR A 22 2.00 17.08 -6.17
N LEU A 23 1.35 18.10 -5.61
CA LEU A 23 0.57 17.98 -4.39
C LEU A 23 -0.90 17.69 -4.70
N ASP A 24 -1.36 16.51 -4.32
CA ASP A 24 -2.78 16.16 -4.34
C ASP A 24 -3.43 16.68 -3.04
N VAL A 25 -4.56 17.38 -3.18
CA VAL A 25 -5.35 17.90 -2.06
C VAL A 25 -6.67 17.14 -1.94
N GLU A 26 -7.12 16.91 -0.69
CA GLU A 26 -8.29 16.08 -0.40
C GLU A 26 -9.60 16.61 -0.98
N ILE A 27 -9.72 17.93 -1.16
CA ILE A 27 -10.92 18.57 -1.70
C ILE A 27 -10.57 19.16 -3.07
N PRO A 28 -11.31 18.83 -4.14
CA PRO A 28 -11.25 19.57 -5.40
C PRO A 28 -11.66 21.03 -5.16
N THR A 29 -10.68 21.89 -4.88
CA THR A 29 -10.90 23.31 -4.64
C THR A 29 -10.86 24.09 -5.94
N LYS A 30 -11.65 25.16 -6.06
CA LYS A 30 -11.54 26.13 -7.17
C LYS A 30 -10.14 26.76 -7.28
N HIS A 31 -9.35 26.72 -6.21
CA HIS A 31 -7.97 27.22 -6.15
C HIS A 31 -7.03 26.13 -5.62
N PRO A 32 -6.31 25.39 -6.48
CA PRO A 32 -5.39 24.34 -6.03
C PRO A 32 -4.23 24.95 -5.23
N VAL A 33 -3.64 24.15 -4.33
CA VAL A 33 -2.39 24.52 -3.66
C VAL A 33 -1.30 24.71 -4.72
N ILE A 34 -0.52 25.78 -4.57
CA ILE A 34 0.47 26.23 -5.55
C ILE A 34 1.86 25.84 -5.04
N LEU A 35 2.66 25.16 -5.87
CA LEU A 35 4.10 25.07 -5.65
C LEU A 35 4.71 26.46 -5.89
N GLN A 36 4.90 27.21 -4.81
CA GLN A 36 5.32 28.61 -4.84
C GLN A 36 6.83 28.75 -5.07
N GLU A 37 7.62 27.84 -4.50
CA GLU A 37 9.08 27.85 -4.62
C GLU A 37 9.63 26.44 -4.74
N ALA A 38 10.62 26.27 -5.61
CA ALA A 38 11.44 25.07 -5.71
C ALA A 38 12.92 25.47 -5.75
N LYS A 39 13.69 25.01 -4.76
CA LYS A 39 15.14 25.20 -4.66
C LYS A 39 15.84 23.85 -4.60
N ILE A 40 16.63 23.55 -5.62
CA ILE A 40 17.29 22.25 -5.80
C ILE A 40 18.80 22.46 -5.83
N GLU A 41 19.51 21.80 -4.91
CA GLU A 41 20.97 21.79 -4.86
C GLU A 41 21.49 20.36 -4.98
N THR A 42 22.35 20.09 -5.95
CA THR A 42 23.00 18.80 -6.15
C THR A 42 24.50 18.94 -5.94
N LYS A 43 25.08 18.07 -5.12
CA LYS A 43 26.52 17.90 -4.93
C LYS A 43 26.94 16.56 -5.51
N ILE A 44 28.01 16.54 -6.29
CA ILE A 44 28.56 15.34 -6.90
C ILE A 44 30.05 15.20 -6.56
N LEU A 45 30.48 14.01 -6.13
CA LEU A 45 31.88 13.64 -5.91
C LEU A 45 32.11 12.25 -6.48
N GLY A 46 33.03 12.14 -7.44
CA GLY A 46 33.21 10.90 -8.20
C GLY A 46 31.91 10.50 -8.87
N ASN A 47 31.40 9.32 -8.56
CA ASN A 47 30.11 8.81 -9.04
C ASN A 47 29.00 8.82 -7.97
N LEU A 48 29.16 9.58 -6.88
CA LEU A 48 28.15 9.72 -5.84
C LEU A 48 27.55 11.11 -5.91
N ALA A 49 26.21 11.20 -5.94
CA ALA A 49 25.47 12.44 -5.93
C ALA A 49 24.53 12.53 -4.72
N THR A 50 24.43 13.72 -4.14
CA THR A 50 23.44 14.06 -3.11
C THR A 50 22.68 15.28 -3.55
N THR A 51 21.35 15.18 -3.58
CA THR A 51 20.47 16.29 -3.93
C THR A 51 19.61 16.67 -2.75
N THR A 52 19.53 17.97 -2.46
CA THR A 52 18.63 18.58 -1.49
C THR A 52 17.64 19.44 -2.24
N ALA A 53 16.35 19.13 -2.11
CA ALA A 53 15.26 19.87 -2.71
C ALA A 53 14.39 20.49 -1.61
N ILE A 54 14.16 21.80 -1.70
CA ILE A 54 13.28 22.56 -0.81
C ILE A 54 12.08 23.02 -1.62
N TYR A 55 10.88 22.71 -1.15
CA TYR A 55 9.62 23.06 -1.80
C TYR A 55 8.72 23.84 -0.85
N THR A 56 8.21 24.98 -1.31
CA THR A 56 7.24 25.80 -0.57
C THR A 56 5.89 25.71 -1.26
N PHE A 57 4.88 25.24 -0.54
CA PHE A 57 3.50 25.12 -1.02
C PHE A 57 2.63 26.20 -0.38
N TYR A 58 1.87 26.94 -1.20
CA TYR A 58 0.97 27.98 -0.76
C TYR A 58 -0.49 27.58 -0.97
N ASN A 59 -1.32 27.73 0.08
CA ASN A 59 -2.75 27.48 0.01
C ASN A 59 -3.51 28.80 -0.19
N PRO A 60 -4.01 29.09 -1.42
CA PRO A 60 -4.79 30.28 -1.71
C PRO A 60 -6.26 30.19 -1.23
N SER A 61 -6.69 29.04 -0.69
CA SER A 61 -8.08 28.83 -0.30
C SER A 61 -8.38 29.39 1.09
N ASN A 62 -9.67 29.53 1.39
CA ASN A 62 -10.16 29.97 2.71
C ASN A 62 -10.38 28.80 3.69
N ARG A 63 -9.80 27.62 3.41
CA ARG A 63 -9.88 26.44 4.28
C ARG A 63 -8.48 25.89 4.55
N ILE A 64 -8.32 25.29 5.71
CA ILE A 64 -7.14 24.45 5.98
C ILE A 64 -7.24 23.23 5.05
N LEU A 65 -6.11 22.85 4.45
CA LEU A 65 -6.03 21.70 3.55
C LEU A 65 -4.98 20.72 4.05
N GLU A 66 -5.20 19.44 3.79
CA GLU A 66 -4.14 18.44 3.76
C GLU A 66 -3.59 18.34 2.34
N GLY A 67 -2.27 18.21 2.23
CA GLY A 67 -1.59 17.86 0.99
C GLY A 67 -0.89 16.50 1.07
N LYS A 68 -1.21 15.61 0.13
CA LYS A 68 -0.48 14.35 -0.11
C LYS A 68 0.44 14.54 -1.31
N LEU A 69 1.72 14.32 -1.11
CA LEU A 69 2.73 14.40 -2.15
C LEU A 69 3.37 13.04 -2.38
N THR A 70 3.36 12.57 -3.63
CA THR A 70 4.09 11.38 -4.06
C THR A 70 5.26 11.78 -4.97
N ILE A 71 6.44 11.24 -4.68
CA ILE A 71 7.70 11.52 -5.38
C ILE A 71 8.23 10.20 -5.94
N PRO A 72 8.11 9.98 -7.25
CA PRO A 72 8.73 8.82 -7.89
C PRO A 72 10.23 9.07 -8.02
N LEU A 73 11.05 8.16 -7.47
CA LEU A 73 12.50 8.25 -7.57
C LEU A 73 13.05 7.20 -8.55
N PRO A 74 14.03 7.54 -9.41
CA PRO A 74 14.64 6.59 -10.33
C PRO A 74 15.31 5.42 -9.63
N GLU A 75 15.67 4.41 -10.41
CA GLU A 75 16.44 3.27 -9.97
C GLU A 75 17.73 3.70 -9.22
N GLY A 76 17.94 3.19 -8.01
CA GLY A 76 19.16 3.45 -7.24
C GLY A 76 19.19 4.78 -6.49
N VAL A 77 18.06 5.50 -6.43
CA VAL A 77 17.89 6.73 -5.66
C VAL A 77 17.09 6.46 -4.39
N SER A 78 17.50 7.01 -3.24
CA SER A 78 16.80 6.84 -1.97
C SER A 78 16.79 8.11 -1.12
N ILE A 79 15.75 8.27 -0.28
CA ILE A 79 15.61 9.39 0.65
C ILE A 79 16.39 9.12 1.95
N SER A 80 17.16 10.12 2.36
CA SER A 80 18.01 10.09 3.55
C SER A 80 17.83 11.31 4.47
N GLY A 81 16.89 12.18 4.14
CA GLY A 81 16.58 13.33 4.97
C GLY A 81 15.24 13.96 4.60
N TYR A 82 14.52 14.39 5.63
CA TYR A 82 13.27 15.13 5.52
C TYR A 82 13.25 16.22 6.58
N ALA A 83 12.69 17.38 6.26
CA ALA A 83 12.40 18.41 7.23
C ALA A 83 11.11 19.13 6.86
N LEU A 84 10.39 19.60 7.87
CA LEU A 84 9.18 20.41 7.73
C LEU A 84 9.40 21.74 8.45
N ASP A 85 8.79 22.81 7.95
CA ASP A 85 8.82 24.10 8.63
C ASP A 85 7.93 24.12 9.86
N ILE A 86 8.55 24.34 11.01
CA ILE A 86 7.89 24.52 12.30
C ILE A 86 8.26 25.90 12.83
N ASN A 87 7.26 26.76 13.06
CA ASN A 87 7.45 28.13 13.55
C ASN A 87 8.48 28.94 12.73
N GLY A 88 8.47 28.76 11.40
CA GLY A 88 9.35 29.47 10.46
C GLY A 88 10.78 28.90 10.35
N LYS A 89 11.08 27.76 10.99
CA LYS A 89 12.38 27.07 10.89
C LYS A 89 12.18 25.64 10.39
N LEU A 90 13.04 25.19 9.49
CA LEU A 90 13.05 23.78 9.08
C LEU A 90 13.55 22.90 10.24
N ARG A 91 12.70 21.99 10.69
CA ARG A 91 13.05 20.97 11.69
C ARG A 91 13.27 19.64 11.01
N ASP A 92 14.45 19.06 11.22
CA ASP A 92 14.78 17.76 10.67
C ASP A 92 13.91 16.66 11.31
N ALA A 93 13.47 15.75 10.45
CA ALA A 93 12.68 14.60 10.82
C ALA A 93 13.55 13.53 11.47
N VAL A 94 12.92 12.74 12.33
CA VAL A 94 13.55 11.61 12.99
C VAL A 94 12.99 10.28 12.47
N PRO A 95 13.83 9.26 12.32
CA PRO A 95 13.41 7.93 11.92
C PRO A 95 12.60 7.23 12.99
N VAL A 96 11.50 6.60 12.58
CA VAL A 96 10.55 5.87 13.41
C VAL A 96 10.06 4.65 12.64
N PRO A 97 9.73 3.52 13.28
CA PRO A 97 9.06 2.42 12.60
C PRO A 97 7.80 2.89 11.88
N LYS A 98 7.57 2.40 10.66
CA LYS A 98 6.53 2.93 9.75
C LYS A 98 5.14 2.91 10.38
N GLU A 99 4.77 1.78 10.97
CA GLU A 99 3.52 1.61 11.71
C GLU A 99 3.39 2.61 12.88
N ARG A 100 4.50 2.89 13.56
CA ARG A 100 4.53 3.81 14.70
C ARG A 100 4.44 5.26 14.24
N ALA A 101 5.07 5.61 13.12
CA ALA A 101 4.93 6.93 12.52
C ALA A 101 3.48 7.19 12.09
N LYS A 102 2.82 6.19 11.50
CA LYS A 102 1.40 6.26 11.14
C LYS A 102 0.49 6.43 12.36
N GLU A 103 0.70 5.63 13.40
CA GLU A 103 0.00 5.76 14.69
C GLU A 103 0.09 7.18 15.26
N VAL A 104 1.30 7.74 15.29
CA VAL A 104 1.58 9.06 15.84
C VAL A 104 0.95 10.15 14.98
N PHE A 105 1.13 10.07 13.66
CA PHE A 105 0.57 11.03 12.72
C PHE A 105 -0.95 11.13 12.87
N GLU A 106 -1.66 10.00 12.83
CA GLU A 106 -3.12 9.97 12.95
C GLU A 106 -3.61 10.43 14.33
N SER A 107 -2.89 10.09 15.40
CA SER A 107 -3.23 10.56 16.75
C SER A 107 -3.10 12.08 16.90
N LEU A 108 -2.15 12.70 16.19
CA LEU A 108 -1.92 14.14 16.22
C LEU A 108 -2.83 14.91 15.26
N GLU A 109 -3.15 14.34 14.10
CA GLU A 109 -4.12 14.87 13.15
C GLU A 109 -5.47 15.15 13.86
N LYS A 110 -5.93 14.22 14.70
CA LYS A 110 -7.17 14.38 15.51
C LYS A 110 -7.13 15.55 16.49
N ARG A 111 -5.93 16.02 16.86
CA ARG A 111 -5.72 17.18 17.76
C ARG A 111 -5.52 18.49 16.98
N ASN A 112 -5.59 18.46 15.65
CA ASN A 112 -5.22 19.58 14.76
C ASN A 112 -3.80 20.09 15.03
N ILE A 113 -2.86 19.18 15.30
CA ILE A 113 -1.42 19.49 15.45
C ILE A 113 -0.74 19.28 14.09
N ASP A 114 0.44 19.87 13.91
CA ASP A 114 1.21 19.90 12.65
C ASP A 114 2.30 18.79 12.59
N PRO A 115 2.00 17.51 12.29
CA PRO A 115 3.03 16.54 12.00
C PRO A 115 3.43 16.55 10.51
N GLY A 116 4.71 16.32 10.25
CA GLY A 116 5.20 15.95 8.92
C GLY A 116 5.63 14.50 8.90
N ILE A 117 5.26 13.74 7.87
CA ILE A 117 5.71 12.35 7.70
C ILE A 117 6.15 12.11 6.27
N ILE A 118 7.25 11.39 6.06
CA ILE A 118 7.61 10.82 4.75
C ILE A 118 7.89 9.33 4.88
N GLU A 119 7.38 8.56 3.91
CA GLU A 119 7.42 7.10 3.92
C GLU A 119 7.76 6.58 2.51
N LYS A 120 8.48 5.46 2.44
CA LYS A 120 8.61 4.70 1.20
C LYS A 120 7.36 3.83 1.03
N VAL A 121 6.64 3.99 -0.08
CA VAL A 121 5.52 3.11 -0.46
C VAL A 121 5.98 2.13 -1.53
N VAL A 122 5.11 1.21 -1.97
CA VAL A 122 5.44 0.19 -2.97
C VAL A 122 6.04 0.82 -4.25
N GLY A 123 7.05 0.13 -4.81
CA GLY A 123 7.94 0.66 -5.84
C GLY A 123 9.06 1.52 -5.24
N ASN A 124 9.68 2.37 -6.07
CA ASN A 124 10.59 3.42 -5.60
C ASN A 124 9.86 4.78 -5.47
N ASN A 125 8.75 4.78 -4.75
CA ASN A 125 7.91 5.95 -4.53
C ASN A 125 8.00 6.37 -3.07
N PHE A 126 8.07 7.67 -2.84
CA PHE A 126 8.03 8.25 -1.50
C PHE A 126 6.80 9.13 -1.36
N ARG A 127 6.07 8.94 -0.28
CA ARG A 127 4.85 9.68 0.04
C ARG A 127 5.09 10.54 1.26
N THR A 128 4.79 11.83 1.17
CA THR A 128 4.69 12.71 2.33
C THR A 128 3.27 13.25 2.48
N ARG A 129 2.80 13.36 3.73
CA ARG A 129 1.55 14.02 4.10
C ARG A 129 1.92 15.28 4.87
N ILE A 130 1.34 16.40 4.43
CA ILE A 130 1.54 17.72 5.02
C ILE A 130 0.19 18.19 5.51
N TYR A 131 0.00 18.17 6.82
CA TYR A 131 -1.16 18.71 7.49
C TYR A 131 -0.73 19.53 8.70
N PRO A 132 -1.38 20.68 8.96
CA PRO A 132 -2.28 21.44 8.11
C PRO A 132 -1.50 22.38 7.18
N ILE A 133 -1.98 22.60 5.95
CA ILE A 133 -1.57 23.73 5.10
C ILE A 133 -2.51 24.92 5.40
N PRO A 134 -2.03 25.96 6.09
CA PRO A 134 -2.88 27.01 6.64
C PRO A 134 -3.57 27.86 5.56
N VAL A 135 -4.73 28.43 5.90
CA VAL A 135 -5.49 29.36 5.05
C VAL A 135 -4.63 30.56 4.68
N ASN A 136 -4.51 30.87 3.38
CA ASN A 136 -3.65 31.96 2.88
C ASN A 136 -2.22 31.90 3.43
N GLY A 137 -1.72 30.70 3.70
CA GLY A 137 -0.39 30.47 4.25
C GLY A 137 0.35 29.39 3.49
N SER A 138 1.60 29.16 3.92
CA SER A 138 2.51 28.24 3.25
C SER A 138 3.05 27.18 4.19
N ARG A 139 3.51 26.07 3.60
CA ARG A 139 4.35 25.06 4.25
C ARG A 139 5.58 24.80 3.40
N THR A 140 6.71 24.58 4.06
CA THR A 140 8.00 24.32 3.42
C THR A 140 8.52 22.96 3.83
N ILE A 141 8.84 22.13 2.85
CA ILE A 141 9.50 20.84 3.08
C ILE A 141 10.91 20.86 2.50
N LYS A 142 11.81 20.09 3.10
CA LYS A 142 13.14 19.78 2.58
C LYS A 142 13.27 18.27 2.44
N ILE A 143 13.72 17.81 1.29
CA ILE A 143 13.99 16.40 1.03
C ILE A 143 15.44 16.26 0.59
N THR A 144 16.16 15.31 1.17
CA THR A 144 17.52 14.93 0.77
C THR A 144 17.50 13.50 0.25
N TYR A 145 18.10 13.28 -0.92
CA TYR A 145 18.27 11.95 -1.49
C TYR A 145 19.66 11.73 -2.08
N HIS A 146 20.05 10.46 -2.15
CA HIS A 146 21.35 10.02 -2.64
C HIS A 146 21.19 9.20 -3.92
N GLN A 147 22.17 9.32 -4.81
CA GLN A 147 22.20 8.59 -6.08
C GLN A 147 23.62 8.12 -6.40
N GLU A 148 23.73 6.88 -6.88
CA GLU A 148 24.93 6.35 -7.52
C GLU A 148 24.84 6.56 -9.03
N LEU A 149 25.80 7.29 -9.61
CA LEU A 149 25.82 7.64 -11.03
C LEU A 149 26.29 6.47 -11.88
N LYS A 150 25.61 6.26 -13.01
CA LYS A 150 25.94 5.19 -13.97
C LYS A 150 27.14 5.58 -14.82
N ASN A 151 27.93 4.58 -15.24
CA ASN A 151 29.09 4.77 -16.12
C ASN A 151 28.70 4.58 -17.58
N LEU A 152 29.14 5.52 -18.43
CA LEU A 152 29.05 5.46 -19.89
C LEU A 152 30.47 5.48 -20.51
N GLY A 153 31.29 4.49 -20.19
CA GLY A 153 32.68 4.41 -20.64
C GLY A 153 33.60 5.42 -19.93
N SER A 154 33.81 6.60 -20.51
CA SER A 154 34.71 7.64 -19.99
C SER A 154 34.02 8.67 -19.09
N GLU A 155 32.70 8.57 -18.91
CA GLU A 155 31.88 9.58 -18.23
C GLU A 155 30.91 8.94 -17.22
N TYR A 156 30.58 9.66 -16.16
CA TYR A 156 29.43 9.37 -15.29
C TYR A 156 28.24 10.21 -15.74
N LEU A 157 27.03 9.65 -15.66
CA LEU A 157 25.82 10.35 -16.06
C LEU A 157 24.97 10.74 -14.84
N TYR A 158 24.67 12.04 -14.72
CA TYR A 158 23.65 12.57 -13.83
C TYR A 158 22.41 13.01 -14.61
N PHE A 159 21.23 12.70 -14.06
CA PHE A 159 19.95 13.02 -14.68
C PHE A 159 18.95 13.49 -13.61
N LEU A 160 18.34 14.66 -13.84
CA LEU A 160 17.30 15.26 -13.02
C LEU A 160 16.13 15.65 -13.93
N SER A 161 14.97 15.02 -13.76
CA SER A 161 13.83 15.22 -14.66
C SER A 161 12.89 16.32 -14.20
N PHE A 162 12.51 17.18 -15.14
CA PHE A 162 11.50 18.23 -14.94
C PHE A 162 10.26 18.00 -15.82
N ALA A 163 10.07 16.80 -16.37
CA ALA A 163 8.98 16.53 -17.29
C ALA A 163 7.60 16.81 -16.67
N ASN A 164 6.66 17.37 -17.44
CA ASN A 164 5.34 17.81 -16.95
C ASN A 164 5.37 18.83 -15.80
N ALA A 165 6.49 19.53 -15.57
CA ALA A 165 6.53 20.61 -14.60
C ALA A 165 5.54 21.72 -14.98
N VAL A 166 4.85 22.26 -13.97
CA VAL A 166 4.04 23.47 -14.09
C VAL A 166 4.91 24.70 -13.89
N SER A 167 4.37 25.89 -14.20
CA SER A 167 5.09 27.14 -13.93
C SER A 167 5.30 27.33 -12.42
N ILE A 168 6.55 27.57 -12.03
CA ILE A 168 6.98 27.76 -10.63
C ILE A 168 7.33 29.23 -10.41
N PRO A 169 6.67 29.95 -9.49
CA PRO A 169 6.92 31.37 -9.25
C PRO A 169 8.37 31.68 -8.87
N LYS A 170 9.01 30.85 -8.04
CA LYS A 170 10.44 30.99 -7.69
C LYS A 170 11.17 29.67 -7.91
N PHE A 171 12.10 29.64 -8.85
CA PHE A 171 12.87 28.45 -9.18
C PHE A 171 14.37 28.71 -9.03
N SER A 172 15.05 27.84 -8.30
CA SER A 172 16.50 27.85 -8.12
C SER A 172 17.07 26.45 -8.32
N LEU A 173 18.08 26.32 -9.18
CA LEU A 173 18.78 25.07 -9.43
C LEU A 173 20.28 25.32 -9.37
N LYS A 174 20.99 24.53 -8.55
CA LYS A 174 22.44 24.59 -8.37
C LYS A 174 23.05 23.21 -8.42
N VAL A 175 24.09 23.03 -9.22
CA VAL A 175 24.88 21.80 -9.27
C VAL A 175 26.33 22.12 -8.96
N LEU A 176 26.91 21.42 -7.99
CA LEU A 176 28.32 21.48 -7.60
C LEU A 176 28.96 20.12 -7.88
N ILE A 177 29.98 20.10 -8.72
CA ILE A 177 30.78 18.91 -9.00
C ILE A 177 32.15 19.12 -8.37
N ASN A 178 32.44 18.34 -7.34
CA ASN A 178 33.70 18.32 -6.62
C ASN A 178 34.71 17.47 -7.38
N GLU A 179 35.89 18.06 -7.61
CA GLU A 179 37.04 17.43 -8.25
C GLU A 179 36.81 17.10 -9.73
N GLY A 180 37.64 17.69 -10.60
CA GLY A 180 37.55 17.47 -12.04
C GLY A 180 38.40 18.47 -12.82
N LEU A 181 39.39 17.96 -13.56
CA LEU A 181 40.22 18.81 -14.44
C LEU A 181 39.43 19.26 -15.68
N ILE A 182 38.56 18.38 -16.17
CA ILE A 182 37.77 18.54 -17.39
C ILE A 182 36.39 19.10 -17.02
N ALA A 183 35.88 20.03 -17.82
CA ALA A 183 34.55 20.60 -17.63
C ALA A 183 33.46 19.54 -17.87
N PRO A 184 32.44 19.45 -17.00
CA PRO A 184 31.25 18.65 -17.24
C PRO A 184 30.51 19.11 -18.50
N LYS A 185 29.95 18.17 -19.26
CA LYS A 185 29.17 18.44 -20.47
C LYS A 185 27.68 18.35 -20.15
N ILE A 186 26.92 19.36 -20.55
CA ILE A 186 25.47 19.37 -20.44
C ILE A 186 24.90 18.78 -21.74
N GLU A 187 24.15 17.69 -21.63
CA GLU A 187 23.50 17.02 -22.77
C GLU A 187 22.05 17.48 -22.96
N GLU A 188 21.34 17.73 -21.86
CA GLU A 188 19.98 18.31 -21.83
C GLU A 188 19.98 19.47 -20.84
N ASN A 189 19.37 20.58 -21.21
CA ASN A 189 19.49 21.85 -20.48
C ASN A 189 18.09 22.44 -20.19
N PRO A 190 17.74 22.73 -18.93
CA PRO A 190 16.38 23.16 -18.56
C PRO A 190 15.82 24.34 -19.35
N ASP A 191 16.68 25.28 -19.75
CA ASP A 191 16.32 26.44 -20.59
C ASP A 191 17.45 26.94 -21.51
N GLY A 192 18.56 26.22 -21.60
CA GLY A 192 19.76 26.62 -22.35
C GLY A 192 20.70 27.59 -21.63
N SER A 193 20.31 28.15 -20.48
CA SER A 193 21.14 29.12 -19.72
C SER A 193 21.97 28.48 -18.60
N PHE A 194 21.72 27.22 -18.26
CA PHE A 194 22.49 26.48 -17.26
C PHE A 194 23.90 26.21 -17.79
N THR A 195 24.94 26.75 -17.15
CA THR A 195 26.34 26.64 -17.61
C THR A 195 27.31 26.48 -16.44
N PHE A 196 28.33 25.64 -16.61
CA PHE A 196 29.35 25.40 -15.58
C PHE A 196 30.46 26.44 -15.61
N GLN A 197 30.81 26.93 -14.43
CA GLN A 197 31.96 27.79 -14.17
C GLN A 197 32.90 27.11 -13.18
N LYS A 198 34.21 27.28 -13.39
CA LYS A 198 35.22 26.72 -12.49
C LYS A 198 35.46 27.68 -11.32
N GLN A 199 35.32 27.20 -10.10
CA GLN A 199 35.67 27.92 -8.87
C GLN A 199 36.57 27.04 -8.01
N GLY A 200 37.87 27.34 -8.00
CA GLY A 200 38.87 26.50 -7.33
C GLY A 200 38.92 25.08 -7.90
N SER A 201 38.68 24.07 -7.06
CA SER A 201 38.62 22.65 -7.42
C SER A 201 37.20 22.16 -7.78
N GLN A 202 36.22 23.05 -7.85
CA GLN A 202 34.82 22.73 -8.10
C GLN A 202 34.32 23.33 -9.42
N TRP A 203 33.41 22.60 -10.07
CA TRP A 203 32.57 23.13 -11.14
C TRP A 203 31.20 23.45 -10.58
N ILE A 204 30.73 24.68 -10.81
CA ILE A 204 29.44 25.16 -10.28
C ILE A 204 28.61 25.68 -11.45
N ALA A 205 27.36 25.22 -11.54
CA ALA A 205 26.34 25.77 -12.43
C ALA A 205 25.12 26.14 -11.61
N GLU A 206 24.53 27.30 -11.89
CA GLU A 206 23.37 27.80 -11.15
C GLU A 206 22.44 28.60 -12.07
N ILE A 207 21.13 28.45 -11.89
CA ILE A 207 20.10 29.31 -12.47
C ILE A 207 19.09 29.70 -11.38
N ASN A 208 18.63 30.95 -11.44
CA ASN A 208 17.54 31.48 -10.63
C ASN A 208 16.53 32.14 -11.58
N LYS A 209 15.26 31.77 -11.48
CA LYS A 209 14.21 32.19 -12.41
C LYS A 209 12.92 32.52 -11.66
N GLU A 210 12.12 33.40 -12.25
CA GLU A 210 10.77 33.74 -11.78
C GLU A 210 9.73 33.25 -12.79
N ASN A 211 8.61 32.72 -12.29
CA ASN A 211 7.49 32.18 -13.09
C ASN A 211 7.96 31.20 -14.20
N PHE A 212 8.86 30.30 -13.83
CA PHE A 212 9.59 29.47 -14.77
C PHE A 212 8.94 28.10 -14.95
N THR A 213 8.84 27.67 -16.22
CA THR A 213 8.49 26.30 -16.58
C THR A 213 9.71 25.68 -17.26
N PRO A 214 10.38 24.68 -16.67
CA PRO A 214 11.48 23.97 -17.33
C PRO A 214 11.01 23.30 -18.62
N ASN A 215 11.75 23.49 -19.71
CA ASN A 215 11.38 22.95 -21.04
C ASN A 215 11.95 21.55 -21.28
N GLU A 216 13.09 21.25 -20.67
CA GLU A 216 13.80 19.97 -20.77
C GLU A 216 14.22 19.48 -19.37
N SER A 217 14.64 18.22 -19.28
CA SER A 217 15.32 17.71 -18.10
C SER A 217 16.76 18.23 -18.03
N LEU A 218 17.44 18.04 -16.90
CA LEU A 218 18.88 18.29 -16.80
C LEU A 218 19.63 16.96 -16.93
N LYS A 219 20.48 16.85 -17.95
CA LYS A 219 21.36 15.71 -18.16
C LYS A 219 22.81 16.17 -18.25
N ILE A 220 23.67 15.65 -17.36
CA ILE A 220 25.07 16.04 -17.27
C ILE A 220 25.95 14.81 -17.43
N ALA A 221 26.81 14.83 -18.44
CA ALA A 221 27.92 13.91 -18.59
C ALA A 221 29.15 14.48 -17.86
N ILE A 222 29.65 13.72 -16.89
CA ILE A 222 30.73 14.10 -16.00
C ILE A 222 31.97 13.28 -16.39
N PRO A 223 32.98 13.89 -17.02
CA PRO A 223 34.20 13.17 -17.39
C PRO A 223 34.84 12.54 -16.16
N LYS A 224 35.20 11.27 -16.27
CA LYS A 224 36.01 10.62 -15.24
C LYS A 224 37.35 11.32 -15.17
N ALA A 225 37.67 11.87 -14.01
CA ALA A 225 39.02 12.32 -13.75
C ALA A 225 39.94 11.09 -13.71
N ASN A 226 41.15 11.20 -14.26
CA ASN A 226 42.24 10.25 -13.98
C ASN A 226 42.65 10.46 -12.51
N GLN A 227 41.81 10.02 -11.57
CA GLN A 227 42.09 10.14 -10.15
C GLN A 227 43.17 9.13 -9.77
N SER A 228 44.10 9.58 -8.93
CA SER A 228 45.09 8.73 -8.26
C SER A 228 44.46 7.82 -7.19
N SER A 229 43.18 8.03 -6.85
CA SER A 229 42.43 7.25 -5.86
C SER A 229 40.99 7.03 -6.27
N ASN A 230 40.51 5.80 -6.09
CA ASN A 230 39.12 5.42 -6.30
C ASN A 230 38.41 5.10 -4.98
N VAL A 231 38.99 5.46 -3.83
CA VAL A 231 38.50 5.09 -2.50
C VAL A 231 38.28 6.34 -1.65
N LEU A 232 37.06 6.49 -1.14
CA LEU A 232 36.63 7.58 -0.26
C LEU A 232 36.39 7.06 1.15
N PHE A 233 36.84 7.80 2.17
CA PHE A 233 36.59 7.51 3.58
C PHE A 233 35.74 8.57 4.26
N GLN A 234 34.79 8.13 5.08
CA GLN A 234 34.15 8.97 6.09
C GLN A 234 34.51 8.42 7.46
N LYS A 235 35.11 9.26 8.33
CA LYS A 235 35.47 8.85 9.69
C LYS A 235 34.21 8.55 10.52
N ALA A 236 34.25 7.44 11.26
CA ALA A 236 33.26 7.02 12.25
C ALA A 236 33.85 7.08 13.68
N SER A 237 33.13 6.58 14.68
CA SER A 237 33.65 6.44 16.04
C SER A 237 34.75 5.37 16.13
N ASP A 238 35.54 5.41 17.20
CA ASP A 238 36.50 4.36 17.57
C ASP A 238 37.53 4.02 16.48
N ASP A 239 38.00 5.05 15.76
CA ASP A 239 38.94 4.96 14.63
C ASP A 239 38.49 4.03 13.49
N LYS A 240 37.17 3.82 13.37
CA LYS A 240 36.57 3.16 12.20
C LYS A 240 36.26 4.17 11.10
N PHE A 241 36.12 3.67 9.88
CA PHE A 241 35.76 4.44 8.69
C PHE A 241 34.72 3.68 7.88
N TYR A 242 33.71 4.40 7.41
CA TYR A 242 32.91 3.95 6.27
C TYR A 242 33.67 4.27 5.00
N PHE A 243 33.63 3.38 4.02
CA PHE A 243 34.27 3.62 2.74
C PHE A 243 33.36 3.37 1.55
N ALA A 244 33.66 4.07 0.46
CA ALA A 244 33.12 3.81 -0.87
C ALA A 244 34.28 3.71 -1.85
N ALA A 245 34.34 2.61 -2.60
CA ALA A 245 35.31 2.40 -3.66
C ALA A 245 34.60 2.21 -5.00
N SER A 246 35.04 2.93 -6.03
CA SER A 246 34.48 2.80 -7.38
C SER A 246 35.44 2.04 -8.29
N VAL A 247 35.01 0.88 -8.80
CA VAL A 247 35.86 -0.01 -9.60
C VAL A 247 35.35 -0.11 -11.02
N SER A 248 36.22 0.13 -12.00
CA SER A 248 35.98 -0.13 -13.42
C SER A 248 37.10 -1.03 -13.93
N MET A 249 36.76 -2.15 -14.59
CA MET A 249 37.75 -3.10 -15.11
C MET A 249 37.66 -3.26 -16.64
N ASP A 250 36.62 -2.70 -17.27
CA ASP A 250 36.26 -2.97 -18.66
C ASP A 250 36.11 -4.48 -18.90
N PHE A 251 35.26 -5.14 -18.10
CA PHE A 251 35.05 -6.58 -18.20
C PHE A 251 34.77 -7.02 -19.65
N PRO A 252 35.37 -8.12 -20.12
CA PRO A 252 35.20 -8.53 -21.50
C PRO A 252 33.75 -8.90 -21.74
N VAL A 253 33.24 -8.35 -22.83
CA VAL A 253 31.89 -8.61 -23.30
C VAL A 253 31.82 -10.04 -23.85
N LYS A 254 31.07 -10.92 -23.17
CA LYS A 254 30.74 -12.26 -23.66
C LYS A 254 29.27 -12.33 -24.03
N GLU A 255 28.99 -12.69 -25.27
CA GLU A 255 27.61 -12.91 -25.74
C GLU A 255 27.00 -14.12 -25.03
N LYS A 256 25.70 -14.02 -24.77
CA LYS A 256 24.93 -15.14 -24.23
C LYS A 256 24.54 -16.14 -25.35
N PRO A 257 24.34 -17.42 -25.02
CA PRO A 257 23.76 -18.38 -25.96
C PRO A 257 22.35 -17.92 -26.39
N LYS A 258 22.00 -18.18 -27.66
CA LYS A 258 20.65 -17.92 -28.16
C LYS A 258 19.69 -19.01 -27.67
N SER A 259 18.52 -18.60 -27.20
CA SER A 259 17.41 -19.47 -26.80
C SER A 259 16.47 -19.72 -27.98
N GLN A 260 16.02 -20.96 -28.17
CA GLN A 260 15.05 -21.37 -29.20
C GLN A 260 13.62 -21.46 -28.66
N LYS A 261 13.47 -21.73 -27.36
CA LYS A 261 12.18 -21.79 -26.65
C LYS A 261 12.17 -20.78 -25.51
N ILE A 262 11.43 -19.69 -25.68
CA ILE A 262 11.30 -18.64 -24.66
C ILE A 262 9.89 -18.55 -24.12
N ALA A 263 9.74 -18.03 -22.91
CA ALA A 263 8.47 -17.53 -22.41
C ALA A 263 8.48 -16.02 -22.24
N ILE A 264 7.41 -15.37 -22.68
CA ILE A 264 7.13 -13.97 -22.37
C ILE A 264 6.02 -13.96 -21.32
N ILE A 265 6.36 -13.53 -20.12
CA ILE A 265 5.40 -13.23 -19.06
C ILE A 265 5.10 -11.75 -19.15
N TRP A 266 3.84 -11.44 -19.45
CA TRP A 266 3.38 -10.09 -19.67
C TRP A 266 2.39 -9.70 -18.59
N ASP A 267 2.82 -8.80 -17.72
CA ASP A 267 1.98 -8.26 -16.66
C ASP A 267 0.87 -7.39 -17.28
N ASN A 268 -0.38 -7.85 -17.17
CA ASN A 268 -1.58 -7.17 -17.65
C ASN A 268 -2.46 -6.65 -16.51
N SER A 269 -1.87 -6.37 -15.35
CA SER A 269 -2.53 -5.66 -14.25
C SER A 269 -2.85 -4.21 -14.61
N PHE A 270 -3.67 -3.57 -13.79
CA PHE A 270 -4.04 -2.17 -13.97
C PHE A 270 -2.85 -1.22 -13.86
N SER A 271 -1.89 -1.43 -12.93
CA SER A 271 -0.67 -0.62 -12.86
C SER A 271 0.18 -0.73 -14.13
N GLY A 272 0.18 -1.91 -14.74
CA GLY A 272 0.83 -2.18 -16.02
C GLY A 272 0.39 -1.26 -17.16
N SER A 273 -0.81 -0.65 -17.09
CA SER A 273 -1.29 0.33 -18.07
C SER A 273 -0.44 1.60 -18.16
N LYS A 274 0.36 1.89 -17.12
CA LYS A 274 1.26 3.06 -17.05
C LYS A 274 2.62 2.80 -17.71
N ARG A 275 2.89 1.56 -18.15
CA ARG A 275 4.13 1.18 -18.84
C ARG A 275 4.26 1.85 -20.21
N ASN A 276 5.49 2.11 -20.62
CA ASN A 276 5.76 2.68 -21.93
C ASN A 276 5.75 1.56 -23.00
N PHE A 277 4.57 1.27 -23.52
CA PHE A 277 4.36 0.22 -24.51
C PHE A 277 5.14 0.43 -25.80
N GLU A 278 5.37 1.67 -26.23
CA GLU A 278 6.15 1.95 -27.43
C GLU A 278 7.59 1.44 -27.27
N LYS A 279 8.24 1.80 -26.15
CA LYS A 279 9.59 1.31 -25.83
C LYS A 279 9.66 -0.21 -25.72
N GLU A 280 8.65 -0.84 -25.11
CA GLU A 280 8.59 -2.31 -24.98
C GLU A 280 8.42 -3.00 -26.34
N LEU A 281 7.56 -2.45 -27.21
CA LEU A 281 7.36 -2.96 -28.56
C LEU A 281 8.59 -2.75 -29.44
N ASP A 282 9.30 -1.62 -29.29
CA ASP A 282 10.56 -1.36 -29.99
C ASP A 282 11.66 -2.32 -29.55
N PHE A 283 11.77 -2.59 -28.24
CA PHE A 283 12.65 -3.63 -27.73
C PHE A 283 12.31 -5.00 -28.33
N LEU A 284 11.03 -5.40 -28.36
CA LEU A 284 10.61 -6.67 -28.96
C LEU A 284 10.85 -6.72 -30.48
N ASN A 285 10.59 -5.64 -31.21
CA ASN A 285 10.89 -5.52 -32.64
C ASN A 285 12.38 -5.81 -32.90
N ALA A 286 13.25 -5.15 -32.14
CA ALA A 286 14.69 -5.30 -32.27
C ALA A 286 15.17 -6.69 -31.79
N TYR A 287 14.54 -7.24 -30.74
CA TYR A 287 14.81 -8.59 -30.22
C TYR A 287 14.51 -9.66 -31.27
N PHE A 288 13.31 -9.68 -31.85
CA PHE A 288 12.90 -10.67 -32.84
C PHE A 288 13.59 -10.48 -34.20
N SER A 289 14.04 -9.27 -34.52
CA SER A 289 14.91 -9.03 -35.67
C SER A 289 16.26 -9.77 -35.56
N SER A 290 16.75 -9.93 -34.33
CA SER A 290 18.03 -10.59 -34.01
C SER A 290 17.89 -12.08 -33.66
N ASN A 291 16.71 -12.49 -33.19
CA ASN A 291 16.37 -13.84 -32.77
C ASN A 291 15.19 -14.35 -33.61
N LYS A 292 15.53 -14.90 -34.78
CA LYS A 292 14.59 -15.41 -35.77
C LYS A 292 14.33 -16.89 -35.51
N ASP A 293 13.17 -17.36 -35.95
CA ASP A 293 12.80 -18.77 -35.98
C ASP A 293 12.73 -19.43 -34.59
N ILE A 294 12.06 -18.75 -33.65
CA ILE A 294 11.93 -19.17 -32.25
C ILE A 294 10.47 -19.45 -31.85
N SER A 295 10.31 -20.33 -30.86
CA SER A 295 9.03 -20.62 -30.22
C SER A 295 8.84 -19.73 -28.98
N VAL A 296 7.68 -19.08 -28.90
CA VAL A 296 7.33 -18.15 -27.82
C VAL A 296 6.08 -18.66 -27.10
N THR A 297 6.25 -19.00 -25.83
CA THR A 297 5.11 -19.19 -24.92
C THR A 297 4.74 -17.85 -24.29
N PHE A 298 3.57 -17.31 -24.62
CA PHE A 298 3.09 -16.04 -24.09
C PHE A 298 2.11 -16.29 -22.94
N VAL A 299 2.30 -15.62 -21.81
CA VAL A 299 1.47 -15.80 -20.62
C VAL A 299 1.16 -14.44 -19.99
N LEU A 300 -0.09 -14.23 -19.60
CA LEU A 300 -0.52 -13.03 -18.91
C LEU A 300 -0.47 -13.23 -17.40
N LEU A 301 -0.05 -12.18 -16.69
CA LEU A 301 0.00 -12.12 -15.23
C LEU A 301 -0.85 -10.94 -14.74
N ASN A 302 -1.78 -11.23 -13.84
CA ASN A 302 -2.53 -10.27 -13.03
C ASN A 302 -2.70 -10.88 -11.62
N ASN A 303 -3.91 -10.88 -11.06
CA ASN A 303 -4.23 -11.57 -9.82
C ASN A 303 -4.18 -13.11 -9.95
N MET A 304 -3.92 -13.62 -11.16
CA MET A 304 -3.58 -15.00 -11.47
C MET A 304 -2.60 -15.07 -12.66
N LEU A 305 -1.99 -16.24 -12.86
CA LEU A 305 -1.28 -16.56 -14.10
C LEU A 305 -2.23 -17.23 -15.08
N GLU A 306 -2.53 -16.56 -16.20
CA GLU A 306 -3.48 -17.04 -17.19
C GLU A 306 -2.94 -18.26 -17.98
N LYS A 307 -3.80 -18.85 -18.81
CA LYS A 307 -3.41 -20.00 -19.64
C LYS A 307 -2.37 -19.57 -20.67
N ALA A 308 -1.32 -20.37 -20.81
CA ALA A 308 -0.26 -20.12 -21.78
C ALA A 308 -0.76 -20.24 -23.24
N GLU A 309 -0.38 -19.27 -24.06
CA GLU A 309 -0.62 -19.20 -25.50
C GLU A 309 0.69 -19.48 -26.26
N GLN A 310 0.63 -20.21 -27.37
CA GLN A 310 1.82 -20.59 -28.14
C GLN A 310 1.90 -19.77 -29.44
N PHE A 311 3.08 -19.20 -29.69
CA PHE A 311 3.39 -18.44 -30.89
C PHE A 311 4.70 -18.94 -31.51
N THR A 312 4.83 -18.79 -32.82
CA THR A 312 6.06 -19.05 -33.57
C THR A 312 6.47 -17.77 -34.29
N VAL A 313 7.72 -17.37 -34.13
CA VAL A 313 8.31 -16.21 -34.81
C VAL A 313 9.20 -16.72 -35.93
N SER A 314 8.80 -16.53 -37.18
CA SER A 314 9.54 -17.00 -38.37
C SER A 314 10.17 -15.85 -39.12
N GLY A 315 11.46 -15.92 -39.42
CA GLY A 315 12.20 -14.85 -40.09
C GLY A 315 12.20 -13.51 -39.34
N GLY A 316 11.89 -13.52 -38.04
CA GLY A 316 11.70 -12.32 -37.21
C GLY A 316 10.29 -11.72 -37.26
N ASN A 317 9.36 -12.31 -38.02
CA ASN A 317 7.96 -11.88 -38.05
C ASN A 317 7.21 -12.37 -36.81
N TRP A 318 6.83 -11.44 -35.93
CA TRP A 318 6.08 -11.69 -34.71
C TRP A 318 4.73 -10.95 -34.70
N SER A 319 4.21 -10.56 -35.88
CA SER A 319 3.01 -9.73 -36.03
C SER A 319 1.78 -10.28 -35.30
N THR A 320 1.57 -11.59 -35.27
CA THR A 320 0.46 -12.22 -34.52
C THR A 320 0.57 -11.95 -33.02
N LEU A 321 1.77 -12.11 -32.44
CA LEU A 321 2.03 -11.81 -31.04
C LEU A 321 1.95 -10.29 -30.76
N LYS A 322 2.46 -9.45 -31.67
CA LYS A 322 2.34 -7.99 -31.57
C LYS A 322 0.88 -7.55 -31.50
N ASN A 323 0.05 -8.09 -32.40
CA ASN A 323 -1.38 -7.83 -32.41
C ASN A 323 -2.06 -8.33 -31.13
N ARG A 324 -1.63 -9.48 -30.59
CA ARG A 324 -2.13 -9.98 -29.31
C ARG A 324 -1.83 -9.00 -28.16
N ILE A 325 -0.61 -8.45 -28.10
CA ILE A 325 -0.17 -7.51 -27.06
C ILE A 325 -0.87 -6.16 -27.19
N VAL A 326 -0.95 -5.59 -28.39
CA VAL A 326 -1.56 -4.26 -28.63
C VAL A 326 -3.05 -4.24 -28.29
N ASN A 327 -3.74 -5.37 -28.39
CA ASN A 327 -5.17 -5.48 -28.06
C ASN A 327 -5.45 -5.90 -26.61
N LEU A 328 -4.42 -5.98 -25.75
CA LEU A 328 -4.59 -6.32 -24.34
C LEU A 328 -5.42 -5.28 -23.60
N LYS A 329 -6.20 -5.76 -22.64
CA LYS A 329 -6.89 -4.95 -21.65
C LYS A 329 -6.20 -5.18 -20.31
N TYR A 330 -5.67 -4.11 -19.74
CA TYR A 330 -4.96 -4.08 -18.47
C TYR A 330 -5.96 -3.96 -17.35
N ASP A 331 -6.05 -4.91 -16.44
CA ASP A 331 -7.05 -4.90 -15.37
C ASP A 331 -6.68 -5.88 -14.25
N GLY A 332 -7.20 -5.61 -13.05
CA GLY A 332 -6.88 -6.36 -11.84
C GLY A 332 -5.59 -5.89 -11.18
N GLY A 333 -5.37 -6.40 -9.97
CA GLY A 333 -4.08 -6.31 -9.29
C GLY A 333 -3.12 -7.38 -9.78
N THR A 334 -2.02 -7.56 -9.06
CA THR A 334 -0.92 -8.45 -9.43
C THR A 334 -0.57 -9.40 -8.29
N ASP A 335 -0.53 -10.70 -8.60
CA ASP A 335 -0.13 -11.76 -7.69
C ASP A 335 1.14 -12.47 -8.18
N PHE A 336 2.30 -12.06 -7.68
CA PHE A 336 3.57 -12.73 -7.99
C PHE A 336 3.67 -14.14 -7.37
N GLY A 337 2.81 -14.48 -6.41
CA GLY A 337 2.68 -15.85 -5.91
C GLY A 337 2.12 -16.81 -6.95
N ALA A 338 1.46 -16.31 -8.01
CA ALA A 338 0.95 -17.12 -9.11
C ALA A 338 2.02 -17.50 -10.15
N LEU A 339 3.21 -16.90 -10.09
CA LEU A 339 4.31 -17.21 -11.00
C LEU A 339 4.76 -18.67 -10.86
N LYS A 340 4.93 -19.35 -12.00
CA LYS A 340 5.38 -20.74 -12.09
C LYS A 340 6.29 -20.93 -13.30
N GLU A 341 7.28 -21.81 -13.17
CA GLU A 341 8.07 -22.23 -14.32
C GLU A 341 7.20 -23.06 -15.28
N ILE A 342 7.36 -22.79 -16.57
CA ILE A 342 6.72 -23.50 -17.67
C ILE A 342 7.71 -24.55 -18.19
N PRO A 343 7.28 -25.81 -18.40
CA PRO A 343 8.14 -26.85 -18.94
C PRO A 343 8.76 -26.47 -20.30
N GLU A 344 9.97 -26.96 -20.57
CA GLU A 344 10.70 -26.79 -21.83
C GLU A 344 11.12 -25.37 -22.20
N ILE A 345 10.90 -24.39 -21.32
CA ILE A 345 11.39 -23.02 -21.51
C ILE A 345 12.87 -22.94 -21.15
N GLU A 346 13.65 -22.29 -22.02
CA GLU A 346 15.07 -22.05 -21.84
C GLU A 346 15.34 -20.71 -21.15
N GLU A 347 14.47 -19.72 -21.39
CA GLU A 347 14.62 -18.34 -20.92
C GLU A 347 13.27 -17.62 -20.81
N TYR A 348 13.15 -16.73 -19.83
CA TYR A 348 11.97 -15.90 -19.59
C TYR A 348 12.27 -14.43 -19.88
N LEU A 349 11.29 -13.73 -20.47
CA LEU A 349 11.20 -12.27 -20.53
C LEU A 349 9.99 -11.84 -19.71
N LEU A 350 10.22 -11.16 -18.59
CA LEU A 350 9.18 -10.61 -17.72
C LEU A 350 9.02 -9.12 -18.00
N PHE A 351 7.89 -8.71 -18.57
CA PHE A 351 7.52 -7.29 -18.73
C PHE A 351 6.58 -6.91 -17.60
N SER A 352 7.06 -6.15 -16.62
CA SER A 352 6.31 -5.79 -15.40
C SER A 352 6.92 -4.56 -14.74
N ASP A 353 6.11 -3.87 -13.93
CA ASP A 353 6.57 -2.83 -13.01
C ASP A 353 7.02 -3.39 -11.65
N GLY A 354 6.92 -4.71 -11.43
CA GLY A 354 7.36 -5.34 -10.19
C GLY A 354 6.40 -5.12 -9.01
N ILE A 355 5.24 -4.50 -9.21
CA ILE A 355 4.28 -4.24 -8.13
C ILE A 355 3.45 -5.52 -7.90
N SER A 356 3.54 -6.10 -6.71
CA SER A 356 2.70 -7.23 -6.29
C SER A 356 1.87 -6.82 -5.08
N ASN A 357 0.55 -6.81 -5.24
CA ASN A 357 -0.41 -6.32 -4.25
C ASN A 357 -1.54 -7.32 -3.96
N PHE A 358 -1.44 -8.53 -4.50
CA PHE A 358 -2.42 -9.59 -4.31
C PHE A 358 -1.79 -10.94 -3.92
N GLY A 359 -0.47 -10.98 -3.70
CA GLY A 359 0.26 -12.12 -3.17
C GLY A 359 1.77 -11.86 -3.13
N ASP A 360 2.51 -12.68 -2.37
CA ASP A 360 3.96 -12.57 -2.26
C ASP A 360 4.67 -13.54 -3.23
N LEU A 361 5.84 -13.16 -3.74
CA LEU A 361 6.67 -14.05 -4.57
C LEU A 361 7.16 -15.25 -3.75
N THR A 362 6.87 -16.46 -4.22
CA THR A 362 7.34 -17.71 -3.58
C THR A 362 8.36 -18.48 -4.43
N LEU A 363 8.44 -18.17 -5.73
CA LEU A 363 9.22 -18.93 -6.70
C LEU A 363 10.65 -18.41 -6.86
N LYS A 364 11.61 -19.33 -6.97
CA LYS A 364 12.96 -19.08 -7.49
C LYS A 364 13.11 -19.73 -8.86
N PHE A 365 13.30 -18.92 -9.90
CA PHE A 365 13.52 -19.39 -11.27
C PHE A 365 14.90 -20.06 -11.40
N LYS A 366 14.92 -21.26 -11.97
CA LYS A 366 16.12 -22.04 -12.30
C LYS A 366 16.67 -21.70 -13.68
N LYS A 367 15.80 -21.22 -14.57
CA LYS A 367 16.17 -20.71 -15.89
C LYS A 367 16.32 -19.20 -15.87
N PRO A 368 17.19 -18.61 -16.72
CA PRO A 368 17.35 -17.15 -16.78
C PRO A 368 16.02 -16.44 -17.00
N LEU A 369 15.71 -15.50 -16.10
CA LEU A 369 14.60 -14.57 -16.21
C LEU A 369 15.17 -13.17 -16.44
N ASN A 370 14.89 -12.59 -17.59
CA ASN A 370 15.23 -11.21 -17.88
C ASN A 370 14.02 -10.35 -17.55
N SER A 371 14.18 -9.37 -16.66
CA SER A 371 13.11 -8.44 -16.29
C SER A 371 13.26 -7.15 -17.08
N ILE A 372 12.19 -6.73 -17.75
CA ILE A 372 12.12 -5.53 -18.58
C ILE A 372 11.13 -4.56 -17.93
N VAL A 373 11.60 -3.35 -17.64
CA VAL A 373 10.81 -2.31 -16.98
C VAL A 373 10.81 -1.04 -17.82
N SER A 374 9.66 -0.37 -17.90
CA SER A 374 9.44 0.84 -18.69
C SER A 374 8.65 1.92 -17.94
N THR A 375 8.55 1.77 -16.62
CA THR A 375 7.92 2.70 -15.67
C THR A 375 8.89 3.14 -14.57
N PRO A 376 8.93 4.43 -14.20
CA PRO A 376 9.82 4.92 -13.14
C PRO A 376 9.35 4.56 -11.72
N THR A 377 8.07 4.23 -11.55
CA THR A 377 7.44 3.93 -10.24
C THR A 377 7.55 2.46 -9.83
N SER A 378 8.45 1.70 -10.43
CA SER A 378 8.52 0.23 -10.36
C SER A 378 9.24 -0.27 -9.10
N ASP A 379 8.98 -1.51 -8.67
CA ASP A 379 9.82 -2.19 -7.66
C ASP A 379 11.08 -2.74 -8.34
N PHE A 380 12.04 -1.84 -8.57
CA PHE A 380 13.31 -2.18 -9.20
C PHE A 380 14.12 -3.21 -8.41
N ASN A 381 14.01 -3.21 -7.08
CA ASN A 381 14.76 -4.14 -6.23
C ASN A 381 14.27 -5.57 -6.47
N LEU A 382 12.95 -5.78 -6.51
CA LEU A 382 12.36 -7.09 -6.79
C LEU A 382 12.70 -7.60 -8.20
N LEU A 383 12.57 -6.74 -9.22
CA LEU A 383 12.87 -7.14 -10.61
C LEU A 383 14.36 -7.48 -10.80
N LYS A 384 15.26 -6.69 -10.21
CA LYS A 384 16.70 -7.01 -10.19
C LYS A 384 17.00 -8.30 -9.46
N LEU A 385 16.34 -8.56 -8.34
CA LEU A 385 16.50 -9.80 -7.58
C LEU A 385 16.11 -11.01 -8.44
N LEU A 386 14.94 -10.96 -9.07
CA LEU A 386 14.45 -12.01 -9.96
C LEU A 386 15.43 -12.29 -11.10
N ALA A 387 15.96 -11.25 -11.74
CA ALA A 387 16.96 -11.39 -12.78
C ALA A 387 18.29 -11.96 -12.25
N SER A 388 18.80 -11.41 -11.16
CA SER A 388 20.09 -11.81 -10.58
C SER A 388 20.09 -13.25 -10.08
N GLN A 389 19.03 -13.69 -9.38
CA GLN A 389 18.93 -15.05 -8.82
C GLN A 389 18.78 -16.12 -9.91
N SER A 390 18.12 -15.78 -11.02
CA SER A 390 17.93 -16.68 -12.16
C SER A 390 19.10 -16.68 -13.15
N GLY A 391 20.01 -15.71 -13.03
CA GLY A 391 21.11 -15.50 -13.97
C GLY A 391 20.71 -14.77 -15.27
N GLY A 392 19.55 -14.12 -15.30
CA GLY A 392 19.14 -13.22 -16.37
C GLY A 392 19.58 -11.77 -16.16
N ASN A 393 19.13 -10.89 -17.05
CA ASN A 393 19.46 -9.47 -17.05
C ASN A 393 18.27 -8.59 -16.61
N PHE A 394 18.56 -7.53 -15.85
CA PHE A 394 17.60 -6.46 -15.57
C PHE A 394 17.78 -5.34 -16.60
N ILE A 395 16.70 -4.97 -17.29
CA ILE A 395 16.70 -4.01 -18.41
C ILE A 395 15.71 -2.89 -18.09
N ASN A 396 16.23 -1.67 -17.90
CA ASN A 396 15.43 -0.49 -17.57
C ASN A 396 15.32 0.43 -18.79
N LEU A 397 14.20 0.35 -19.52
CA LEU A 397 13.91 1.14 -20.71
C LEU A 397 13.58 2.61 -20.40
N ASN A 398 13.42 2.97 -19.12
CA ASN A 398 13.35 4.39 -18.73
C ASN A 398 14.68 5.10 -18.97
N GLU A 399 15.79 4.36 -18.92
CA GLU A 399 17.15 4.90 -18.96
C GLU A 399 17.96 4.44 -20.17
N LEU A 400 17.59 3.31 -20.77
CA LEU A 400 18.26 2.74 -21.94
C LEU A 400 17.44 2.99 -23.20
N ASP A 401 18.13 3.39 -24.27
CA ASP A 401 17.58 3.28 -25.62
C ASP A 401 17.55 1.82 -26.09
N THR A 402 16.79 1.54 -27.15
CA THR A 402 16.60 0.18 -27.67
C THR A 402 17.92 -0.54 -28.02
N PRO A 403 18.90 0.09 -28.71
CA PRO A 403 20.18 -0.54 -28.98
C PRO A 403 20.97 -0.90 -27.71
N SER A 404 21.00 0.00 -26.71
CA SER A 404 21.69 -0.25 -25.45
C SER A 404 21.00 -1.34 -24.62
N ALA A 405 19.66 -1.35 -24.61
CA ALA A 405 18.86 -2.38 -23.97
C ALA A 405 19.13 -3.77 -24.57
N LEU A 406 19.18 -3.89 -25.90
CA LEU A 406 19.56 -5.14 -26.57
C LEU A 406 21.00 -5.56 -26.29
N LYS A 407 21.91 -4.59 -26.20
CA LYS A 407 23.31 -4.84 -25.85
C LYS A 407 23.46 -5.36 -24.42
N VAL A 408 22.62 -4.92 -23.48
CA VAL A 408 22.56 -5.49 -22.13
C VAL A 408 21.98 -6.91 -22.19
N TYR A 409 20.86 -7.08 -22.90
CA TYR A 409 20.20 -8.38 -23.06
C TYR A 409 21.10 -9.46 -23.67
N SER A 410 21.89 -9.12 -24.69
CA SER A 410 22.67 -10.08 -25.49
C SER A 410 23.95 -10.57 -24.81
N LYS A 411 24.24 -10.08 -23.60
CA LYS A 411 25.47 -10.39 -22.88
C LYS A 411 25.21 -11.25 -21.65
N LEU A 412 26.23 -12.00 -21.27
CA LEU A 412 26.29 -12.60 -19.95
C LEU A 412 26.52 -11.49 -18.90
N PRO A 413 25.75 -11.49 -17.80
CA PRO A 413 25.94 -10.52 -16.73
C PRO A 413 27.29 -10.74 -16.03
N VAL A 414 27.86 -9.65 -15.52
CA VAL A 414 29.01 -9.71 -14.61
C VAL A 414 28.49 -10.08 -13.22
N LYS A 415 28.92 -11.23 -12.70
CA LYS A 415 28.55 -11.70 -11.36
C LYS A 415 29.65 -11.40 -10.36
N PHE A 416 29.28 -10.86 -9.20
CA PHE A 416 30.21 -10.74 -8.08
C PHE A 416 30.33 -12.07 -7.33
N LEU A 417 31.55 -12.56 -7.12
CA LEU A 417 31.84 -13.83 -6.46
C LEU A 417 32.31 -13.68 -5.01
N GLY A 418 32.58 -12.46 -4.55
CA GLY A 418 33.05 -12.19 -3.19
C GLY A 418 34.40 -11.48 -3.16
N PHE A 419 34.91 -11.29 -1.94
CA PHE A 419 36.21 -10.69 -1.67
C PHE A 419 37.19 -11.76 -1.20
N LYS A 420 38.48 -11.58 -1.50
CA LYS A 420 39.53 -12.33 -0.79
C LYS A 420 39.54 -11.92 0.69
N GLU A 421 39.81 -12.87 1.58
CA GLU A 421 39.82 -12.63 3.03
C GLU A 421 40.69 -11.42 3.39
N ASN A 422 40.12 -10.51 4.18
CA ASN A 422 40.80 -9.38 4.79
C ASN A 422 40.13 -9.12 6.15
N THR A 423 40.89 -9.28 7.24
CA THR A 423 40.36 -9.22 8.61
C THR A 423 40.07 -7.80 9.11
N THR A 424 40.52 -6.78 8.38
CA THR A 424 40.33 -5.36 8.77
C THR A 424 39.03 -4.76 8.22
N LEU A 425 38.43 -5.44 7.24
CA LEU A 425 37.24 -4.99 6.52
C LEU A 425 36.02 -5.80 6.94
N GLN A 426 34.89 -5.12 7.10
CA GLN A 426 33.63 -5.70 7.58
C GLN A 426 32.45 -5.12 6.79
N GLU A 427 31.32 -5.83 6.80
CA GLU A 427 30.05 -5.38 6.20
C GLU A 427 30.21 -4.89 4.75
N LEU A 428 30.88 -5.70 3.93
CA LEU A 428 31.22 -5.38 2.56
C LEU A 428 30.05 -5.62 1.59
N PHE A 429 29.87 -4.69 0.65
CA PHE A 429 28.94 -4.80 -0.48
C PHE A 429 29.69 -4.64 -1.80
N PRO A 430 29.22 -5.24 -2.91
CA PRO A 430 27.96 -6.00 -3.08
C PRO A 430 28.01 -7.42 -2.49
N ASN A 431 26.87 -8.11 -2.47
CA ASN A 431 26.76 -9.48 -1.95
C ASN A 431 27.16 -10.54 -2.98
N VAL A 432 27.67 -11.66 -2.50
CA VAL A 432 28.05 -12.81 -3.34
C VAL A 432 26.86 -13.25 -4.19
N GLY A 433 27.08 -13.41 -5.49
CA GLY A 433 26.08 -13.81 -6.47
C GLY A 433 25.31 -12.65 -7.11
N SER A 434 25.48 -11.40 -6.63
CA SER A 434 24.85 -10.23 -7.25
C SER A 434 25.37 -9.99 -8.67
N VAL A 435 24.45 -9.67 -9.59
CA VAL A 435 24.80 -9.06 -10.88
C VAL A 435 25.16 -7.60 -10.67
N VAL A 436 26.31 -7.19 -11.19
CA VAL A 436 26.85 -5.84 -11.04
C VAL A 436 27.02 -5.16 -12.39
N ASN A 437 26.87 -3.84 -12.40
CA ASN A 437 27.17 -2.98 -13.54
C ASN A 437 28.41 -2.15 -13.23
N GLU A 438 29.13 -1.72 -14.27
CA GLU A 438 30.20 -0.76 -14.10
C GLU A 438 29.64 0.67 -13.93
N PRO A 439 30.22 1.53 -13.07
CA PRO A 439 31.32 1.17 -12.17
C PRO A 439 30.77 0.33 -11.00
N VAL A 440 31.52 -0.67 -10.56
CA VAL A 440 31.12 -1.44 -9.39
C VAL A 440 31.44 -0.61 -8.15
N ASN A 441 30.41 -0.17 -7.45
CA ASN A 441 30.55 0.50 -6.16
C ASN A 441 30.64 -0.53 -5.05
N ILE A 442 31.71 -0.41 -4.27
CA ILE A 442 32.01 -1.27 -3.14
C ILE A 442 31.94 -0.42 -1.89
N PHE A 443 31.08 -0.82 -0.95
CA PHE A 443 30.91 -0.14 0.32
C PHE A 443 31.33 -1.06 1.46
N GLY A 444 31.77 -0.48 2.57
CA GLY A 444 32.02 -1.26 3.77
C GLY A 444 32.57 -0.44 4.93
N ILE A 445 32.98 -1.15 5.97
CA ILE A 445 33.54 -0.59 7.20
C ILE A 445 34.98 -1.11 7.35
N THR A 446 35.90 -0.22 7.73
CA THR A 446 37.29 -0.58 8.07
C THR A 446 37.71 0.02 9.40
N SER A 447 38.58 -0.65 10.16
CA SER A 447 39.14 -0.16 11.43
C SER A 447 40.54 0.47 11.32
N ALA A 448 41.15 0.44 10.13
CA ALA A 448 42.47 1.00 9.84
C ALA A 448 42.65 1.17 8.31
N ASN A 449 43.83 1.61 7.86
CA ASN A 449 44.19 1.48 6.45
C ASN A 449 44.26 -0.02 6.10
N ALA A 450 43.28 -0.50 5.31
CA ALA A 450 43.11 -1.91 4.95
C ALA A 450 44.18 -2.43 3.97
N GLY A 451 45.10 -1.57 3.51
CA GLY A 451 46.13 -1.90 2.53
C GLY A 451 45.52 -2.19 1.17
N LYS A 452 45.19 -3.46 0.90
CA LYS A 452 44.56 -3.92 -0.34
C LYS A 452 43.39 -4.86 -0.08
N LEU A 453 42.30 -4.68 -0.81
CA LEU A 453 41.19 -5.63 -0.94
C LEU A 453 41.17 -6.17 -2.37
N THR A 454 40.83 -7.44 -2.56
CA THR A 454 40.64 -7.99 -3.92
C THR A 454 39.20 -8.44 -4.08
N ALA A 455 38.48 -7.79 -4.99
CA ALA A 455 37.14 -8.17 -5.41
C ALA A 455 37.22 -9.21 -6.53
N ILE A 456 36.39 -10.26 -6.47
CA ILE A 456 36.35 -11.33 -7.46
C ILE A 456 35.05 -11.24 -8.24
N PHE A 457 35.14 -11.20 -9.56
CA PHE A 457 34.02 -11.17 -10.48
C PHE A 457 34.07 -12.35 -11.45
N ALA A 458 32.96 -12.65 -12.11
CA ALA A 458 32.89 -13.64 -13.18
C ALA A 458 32.03 -13.18 -14.35
N VAL A 459 32.49 -13.54 -15.55
CA VAL A 459 31.72 -13.43 -16.80
C VAL A 459 31.66 -14.82 -17.43
N GLY A 460 30.48 -15.46 -17.33
CA GLY A 460 30.38 -16.91 -17.54
C GLY A 460 31.27 -17.66 -16.54
N ASP A 461 32.11 -18.57 -17.03
CA ASP A 461 32.98 -19.40 -16.19
C ASP A 461 34.33 -18.74 -15.84
N LYS A 462 34.68 -17.62 -16.49
CA LYS A 462 35.98 -16.96 -16.30
C LYS A 462 35.91 -15.97 -15.13
N LYS A 463 36.88 -16.08 -14.22
CA LYS A 463 37.02 -15.21 -13.04
C LYS A 463 37.99 -14.06 -13.31
N TYR A 464 37.72 -12.94 -12.66
CA TYR A 464 38.51 -11.71 -12.71
C TYR A 464 38.74 -11.22 -11.29
N GLU A 465 39.98 -10.89 -10.97
CA GLU A 465 40.36 -10.34 -9.68
C GLU A 465 40.72 -8.87 -9.84
N VAL A 466 40.08 -8.01 -9.04
CA VAL A 466 40.30 -6.57 -9.10
C VAL A 466 40.81 -6.06 -7.76
N PRO A 467 42.07 -5.60 -7.69
CA PRO A 467 42.63 -5.02 -6.48
C PRO A 467 42.08 -3.61 -6.26
N ILE A 468 41.79 -3.29 -5.00
CA ILE A 468 41.37 -1.98 -4.52
C ILE A 468 42.43 -1.55 -3.51
N ASP A 469 43.12 -0.45 -3.81
CA ASP A 469 44.20 0.05 -2.99
C ASP A 469 43.67 1.13 -2.04
N PHE A 470 43.71 0.85 -0.74
CA PHE A 470 43.28 1.78 0.29
C PHE A 470 44.38 2.79 0.67
N ASN A 471 45.62 2.60 0.21
CA ASN A 471 46.70 3.55 0.47
C ASN A 471 46.51 4.89 -0.25
N THR A 472 45.67 4.91 -1.29
CA THR A 472 45.32 6.13 -2.01
C THR A 472 44.06 6.79 -1.45
N ALA A 473 43.39 6.20 -0.45
CA ALA A 473 42.08 6.64 0.01
C ALA A 473 42.05 8.10 0.47
N VAL A 474 40.99 8.81 0.11
CA VAL A 474 40.77 10.23 0.43
C VAL A 474 39.70 10.37 1.50
N GLN A 475 40.01 11.07 2.60
CA GLN A 475 39.04 11.35 3.65
C GLN A 475 38.11 12.50 3.28
N VAL A 476 36.80 12.28 3.45
CA VAL A 476 35.71 13.14 3.01
C VAL A 476 34.63 13.28 4.07
N ASP A 477 34.98 13.84 5.24
CA ASP A 477 34.08 13.89 6.42
C ASP A 477 32.74 14.64 6.17
N LYS A 478 32.67 15.49 5.15
CA LYS A 478 31.45 16.22 4.76
C LYS A 478 30.55 15.44 3.78
N TRP A 479 30.94 14.23 3.37
CA TRP A 479 30.21 13.40 2.43
C TRP A 479 29.52 12.22 3.13
N PRO A 480 28.27 11.88 2.75
CA PRO A 480 27.44 10.93 3.48
C PRO A 480 27.72 9.46 3.09
N ILE A 481 28.98 9.03 3.08
CA ILE A 481 29.39 7.66 2.71
C ILE A 481 28.69 6.61 3.58
N ALA A 482 28.53 6.88 4.87
CA ALA A 482 27.82 6.03 5.82
C ALA A 482 26.34 5.84 5.44
N GLN A 483 25.68 6.87 4.90
CA GLN A 483 24.27 6.76 4.46
C GLN A 483 24.16 5.94 3.16
N PHE A 484 25.12 6.06 2.23
CA PHE A 484 25.20 5.17 1.07
C PHE A 484 25.39 3.70 1.48
N TRP A 485 26.32 3.44 2.42
CA TRP A 485 26.53 2.10 2.98
C TRP A 485 25.25 1.57 3.66
N ALA A 486 24.61 2.38 4.51
CA ALA A 486 23.40 1.99 5.22
C ALA A 486 22.25 1.69 4.25
N GLN A 487 22.10 2.47 3.17
CA GLN A 487 21.12 2.19 2.13
C GLN A 487 21.36 0.83 1.46
N ARG A 488 22.62 0.48 1.18
CA ARG A 488 22.97 -0.81 0.58
C ARG A 488 22.63 -1.97 1.52
N LYS A 489 22.96 -1.84 2.81
CA LYS A 489 22.60 -2.81 3.84
C LYS A 489 21.08 -2.96 3.98
N ILE A 490 20.35 -1.85 4.06
CA ILE A 490 18.88 -1.85 4.16
C ILE A 490 18.24 -2.51 2.93
N ASN A 491 18.68 -2.18 1.71
CA ASN A 491 18.14 -2.78 0.49
C ASN A 491 18.33 -4.31 0.46
N ASP A 492 19.43 -4.82 1.01
CA ASP A 492 19.66 -6.26 1.13
C ASP A 492 18.77 -6.92 2.20
N LEU A 493 18.65 -6.28 3.36
CA LEU A 493 17.79 -6.76 4.44
C LEU A 493 16.30 -6.74 4.03
N GLU A 494 15.88 -5.76 3.22
CA GLU A 494 14.52 -5.61 2.69
C GLU A 494 14.09 -6.78 1.78
N LEU A 495 15.03 -7.60 1.30
CA LEU A 495 14.71 -8.84 0.56
C LEU A 495 13.94 -9.84 1.43
N ASN A 496 14.16 -9.81 2.75
CA ASN A 496 13.39 -10.55 3.75
C ASN A 496 12.97 -9.59 4.87
N SER A 497 12.29 -8.50 4.49
CA SER A 497 11.94 -7.39 5.38
C SER A 497 11.26 -7.82 6.69
N THR A 498 10.38 -8.82 6.66
CA THR A 498 9.69 -9.33 7.85
C THR A 498 10.66 -9.95 8.87
N GLN A 499 11.66 -10.71 8.42
CA GLN A 499 12.65 -11.35 9.30
C GLN A 499 13.68 -10.34 9.81
N ASN A 500 14.06 -9.37 8.97
CA ASN A 500 15.12 -8.40 9.26
C ASN A 500 14.61 -7.08 9.84
N ARG A 501 13.33 -7.01 10.24
CA ARG A 501 12.65 -5.77 10.63
C ARG A 501 13.39 -4.96 11.68
N ASP A 502 13.89 -5.60 12.74
CA ASP A 502 14.58 -4.90 13.83
C ASP A 502 15.94 -4.34 13.40
N GLU A 503 16.68 -5.05 12.55
CA GLU A 503 17.96 -4.57 12.02
C GLU A 503 17.75 -3.41 11.03
N ILE A 504 16.77 -3.54 10.11
CA ILE A 504 16.35 -2.45 9.21
C ILE A 504 15.98 -1.21 10.02
N LYS A 505 15.16 -1.39 11.07
CA LYS A 505 14.77 -0.32 11.97
C LYS A 505 15.98 0.36 12.60
N ASN A 506 16.90 -0.40 13.21
CA ASN A 506 18.07 0.17 13.88
C ASN A 506 18.97 0.95 12.90
N LEU A 507 19.18 0.43 11.70
CA LEU A 507 19.97 1.11 10.66
C LEU A 507 19.28 2.40 10.18
N SER A 508 17.99 2.33 9.88
CA SER A 508 17.20 3.52 9.55
C SER A 508 17.24 4.56 10.66
N GLU A 509 17.15 4.12 11.92
CA GLU A 509 17.23 4.99 13.10
C GLU A 509 18.58 5.68 13.23
N GLN A 510 19.66 4.95 13.01
CA GLN A 510 21.02 5.45 13.14
C GLN A 510 21.43 6.38 11.98
N PHE A 511 21.02 6.08 10.75
CA PHE A 511 21.51 6.75 9.54
C PHE A 511 20.50 7.71 8.90
N GLY A 512 19.27 7.80 9.42
CA GLY A 512 18.23 8.67 8.88
C GLY A 512 17.71 8.23 7.50
N VAL A 513 17.79 6.93 7.20
CA VAL A 513 17.42 6.37 5.89
C VAL A 513 15.99 5.82 5.93
N VAL A 514 15.16 6.22 4.98
CA VAL A 514 13.78 5.70 4.84
C VAL A 514 13.82 4.32 4.19
N SER A 515 13.08 3.36 4.77
CA SER A 515 12.99 1.98 4.28
C SER A 515 11.52 1.56 4.09
N LYS A 516 11.27 0.33 3.62
CA LYS A 516 9.94 -0.28 3.60
C LYS A 516 9.31 -0.39 5.00
N ASN A 517 10.11 -0.39 6.07
CA ASN A 517 9.66 -0.57 7.45
C ASN A 517 9.86 0.67 8.35
N THR A 518 10.37 1.78 7.82
CA THR A 518 10.63 3.00 8.58
C THR A 518 10.18 4.24 7.83
N SER A 519 9.75 5.24 8.59
CA SER A 519 9.33 6.55 8.11
C SER A 519 10.15 7.63 8.83
N LEU A 520 10.25 8.81 8.24
CA LEU A 520 10.79 9.99 8.92
C LEU A 520 9.63 10.87 9.37
N ILE A 521 9.60 11.25 10.65
CA ILE A 521 8.54 12.08 11.23
C ILE A 521 9.09 13.37 11.84
N VAL A 522 8.36 14.47 11.67
CA VAL A 522 8.60 15.76 12.33
C VAL A 522 7.41 16.03 13.24
N LEU A 523 7.67 16.26 14.52
CA LEU A 523 6.66 16.72 15.49
C LEU A 523 6.94 18.15 15.92
N ASP A 524 5.86 18.90 16.21
CA ASP A 524 5.91 20.30 16.63
C ASP A 524 6.37 20.46 18.09
N ASP A 525 5.77 19.72 19.04
CA ASP A 525 6.02 19.83 20.48
C ASP A 525 6.95 18.72 21.01
N VAL A 526 7.94 19.09 21.84
CA VAL A 526 8.79 18.15 22.60
C VAL A 526 7.97 17.15 23.43
N ASN A 527 6.81 17.56 23.93
CA ASN A 527 5.93 16.70 24.71
C ASN A 527 5.38 15.53 23.88
N ASP A 528 5.17 15.71 22.58
CA ASP A 528 4.71 14.61 21.72
C ASP A 528 5.83 13.59 21.50
N TYR A 529 7.09 14.03 21.37
CA TYR A 529 8.25 13.11 21.37
C TYR A 529 8.30 12.28 22.66
N VAL A 530 8.11 12.93 23.82
CA VAL A 530 8.09 12.24 25.13
C VAL A 530 6.93 11.26 25.21
N ARG A 531 5.73 11.71 24.86
CA ARG A 531 4.49 10.92 24.89
C ARG A 531 4.60 9.65 24.05
N PHE A 532 5.16 9.78 22.85
CA PHE A 532 5.29 8.66 21.92
C PHE A 532 6.62 7.91 22.03
N ARG A 533 7.51 8.30 22.95
CA ARG A 533 8.86 7.72 23.14
C ARG A 533 9.69 7.72 21.85
N ILE A 534 9.57 8.80 21.08
CA ILE A 534 10.36 9.03 19.88
C ILE A 534 11.59 9.82 20.30
N THR A 535 12.78 9.38 19.87
CA THR A 535 14.02 10.13 20.06
C THR A 535 13.91 11.45 19.28
N PRO A 536 14.01 12.62 19.95
CA PRO A 536 13.81 13.90 19.28
C PRO A 536 15.05 14.30 18.45
N PRO A 537 14.92 15.29 17.55
CA PRO A 537 16.09 15.90 16.90
C PRO A 537 17.02 16.53 17.94
N GLN A 538 18.30 16.68 17.58
CA GLN A 538 19.37 17.14 18.50
C GLN A 538 19.02 18.45 19.22
N GLU A 539 18.32 19.38 18.55
CA GLU A 539 17.89 20.66 19.12
C GLU A 539 16.95 20.52 20.33
N LEU A 540 16.18 19.43 20.42
CA LEU A 540 15.19 19.18 21.49
C LEU A 540 15.68 18.15 22.53
N ALA A 541 16.85 17.53 22.33
CA ALA A 541 17.32 16.42 23.15
C ALA A 541 17.49 16.77 24.65
N SER A 542 17.99 17.98 24.95
CA SER A 542 18.18 18.44 26.33
C SER A 542 16.84 18.61 27.07
N GLU A 543 15.87 19.24 26.42
CA GLU A 543 14.53 19.45 26.98
C GLU A 543 13.77 18.14 27.15
N TYR A 544 13.82 17.26 26.15
CA TYR A 544 13.27 15.92 26.22
C TYR A 544 13.80 15.13 27.41
N ASN A 545 15.13 15.08 27.58
CA ASN A 545 15.75 14.35 28.68
C ASN A 545 15.33 14.90 30.05
N LYS A 546 15.19 16.23 30.16
CA LYS A 546 14.67 16.88 31.36
C LYS A 546 13.25 16.42 31.67
N ILE A 547 12.33 16.44 30.71
CA ILE A 547 10.93 16.01 30.90
C ILE A 547 10.85 14.53 31.27
N VAL A 548 11.58 13.66 30.55
CA VAL A 548 11.61 12.22 30.82
C VAL A 548 12.13 11.92 32.22
N SER A 549 13.19 12.61 32.66
CA SER A 549 13.76 12.41 34.01
C SER A 549 12.81 12.83 35.13
N GLN A 550 12.02 13.90 34.93
CA GLN A 550 11.08 14.42 35.92
C GLN A 550 9.79 13.58 36.02
N ASN A 551 9.31 13.02 34.90
CA ASN A 551 7.98 12.42 34.81
C ASN A 551 7.98 10.91 34.55
N LYS A 552 9.13 10.21 34.71
CA LYS A 552 9.30 8.79 34.37
C LYS A 552 8.19 7.88 34.91
N LYS A 553 7.75 8.08 36.15
CA LYS A 553 6.70 7.26 36.78
C LYS A 553 5.32 7.50 36.16
N GLN A 554 4.92 8.76 35.98
CA GLN A 554 3.65 9.11 35.32
C GLN A 554 3.62 8.68 33.84
N ILE A 555 4.76 8.71 33.14
CA ILE A 555 4.88 8.25 31.74
C ILE A 555 4.71 6.71 31.63
N LEU A 556 5.12 5.96 32.66
CA LEU A 556 4.93 4.51 32.72
C LEU A 556 3.49 4.12 33.15
N GLU A 557 2.85 4.93 34.00
CA GLU A 557 1.48 4.68 34.49
C GLU A 557 0.37 4.96 33.46
N LYS A 558 0.65 5.74 32.40
CA LYS A 558 -0.33 6.09 31.35
C LYS A 558 -0.58 5.01 30.28
N ARG A 559 0.02 3.82 30.41
CA ARG A 559 -0.27 2.71 29.50
C ARG A 559 -1.29 1.78 30.13
N LYS A 560 -2.26 1.37 29.33
CA LYS A 560 -3.32 0.43 29.73
C LYS A 560 -3.26 -0.80 28.84
N ASN A 561 -3.70 -1.93 29.39
CA ASN A 561 -4.04 -3.11 28.61
C ASN A 561 -5.53 -3.37 28.75
N LEU A 562 -6.08 -4.20 27.87
CA LEU A 562 -7.51 -4.51 27.84
C LEU A 562 -7.89 -5.53 28.93
N LEU A 563 -6.93 -6.35 29.38
CA LEU A 563 -7.18 -7.52 30.22
C LEU A 563 -8.03 -7.24 31.46
N SER A 564 -7.70 -6.19 32.24
CA SER A 564 -8.44 -5.90 33.48
C SER A 564 -9.90 -5.57 33.20
N LYS A 565 -10.16 -4.77 32.16
CA LYS A 565 -11.50 -4.38 31.73
C LYS A 565 -12.27 -5.56 31.14
N SER A 566 -11.59 -6.48 30.46
CA SER A 566 -12.19 -7.72 29.97
C SER A 566 -12.76 -8.60 31.09
N PHE A 567 -12.16 -8.62 32.28
CA PHE A 567 -12.72 -9.36 33.42
C PHE A 567 -14.05 -8.77 33.91
N ASP A 568 -14.15 -7.44 33.97
CA ASP A 568 -15.39 -6.76 34.35
C ASP A 568 -16.52 -7.07 33.36
N ILE A 569 -16.22 -6.90 32.07
CA ILE A 569 -17.17 -7.16 30.98
C ILE A 569 -17.59 -8.64 30.95
N THR A 570 -16.67 -9.57 31.21
CA THR A 570 -17.03 -11.00 31.27
C THR A 570 -18.05 -11.27 32.38
N ARG A 571 -17.91 -10.64 33.56
CA ARG A 571 -18.90 -10.76 34.64
C ARG A 571 -20.25 -10.15 34.27
N GLU A 572 -20.25 -9.01 33.58
CA GLU A 572 -21.48 -8.38 33.09
C GLU A 572 -22.21 -9.29 32.09
N LEU A 573 -21.49 -9.88 31.14
CA LEU A 573 -22.05 -10.81 30.16
C LEU A 573 -22.65 -12.07 30.83
N ILE A 574 -21.95 -12.65 31.82
CA ILE A 574 -22.46 -13.79 32.59
C ILE A 574 -23.74 -13.39 33.35
N THR A 575 -23.77 -12.20 33.94
CA THR A 575 -24.93 -11.69 34.68
C THR A 575 -26.13 -11.49 33.75
N TRP A 576 -25.91 -10.83 32.61
CA TRP A 576 -26.93 -10.65 31.58
C TRP A 576 -27.44 -12.01 31.08
N TRP A 577 -26.54 -12.95 30.76
CA TRP A 577 -26.94 -14.25 30.25
C TRP A 577 -27.72 -15.07 31.28
N ASN A 578 -27.41 -14.97 32.57
CA ASN A 578 -28.16 -15.64 33.64
C ASN A 578 -29.52 -14.99 33.96
N THR A 579 -29.79 -13.80 33.42
CA THR A 579 -31.05 -13.09 33.67
C THR A 579 -32.20 -13.73 32.87
N GLU A 580 -33.32 -14.01 33.54
CA GLU A 580 -34.57 -14.42 32.88
C GLU A 580 -35.38 -13.20 32.44
N PHE A 581 -35.36 -12.89 31.15
CA PHE A 581 -36.18 -11.84 30.56
C PHE A 581 -37.60 -12.35 30.31
N LYS A 582 -38.55 -11.92 31.15
CA LYS A 582 -39.98 -12.23 30.99
C LYS A 582 -40.69 -10.99 30.44
N PRO A 583 -41.07 -10.98 29.16
CA PRO A 583 -41.78 -9.84 28.61
C PRO A 583 -43.14 -9.70 29.31
N VAL A 584 -43.44 -8.51 29.83
CA VAL A 584 -44.78 -8.20 30.34
C VAL A 584 -45.72 -8.11 29.12
N GLU A 585 -46.80 -8.90 29.09
CA GLU A 585 -47.80 -8.76 28.03
C GLU A 585 -48.44 -7.36 28.11
N LYS A 586 -48.20 -6.51 27.09
CA LYS A 586 -48.91 -5.25 26.97
C LYS A 586 -50.39 -5.58 26.74
N LYS A 587 -51.26 -5.20 27.68
CA LYS A 587 -52.72 -5.32 27.53
C LYS A 587 -53.13 -4.63 26.22
N GLN A 588 -53.63 -5.40 25.26
CA GLN A 588 -54.28 -4.84 24.08
C GLN A 588 -55.63 -4.27 24.51
N TYR A 589 -55.76 -2.95 24.47
CA TYR A 589 -57.04 -2.29 24.63
C TYR A 589 -57.73 -2.22 23.25
N PRO A 590 -59.06 -2.42 23.17
CA PRO A 590 -59.81 -2.23 21.93
C PRO A 590 -59.55 -0.82 21.38
N LYS A 591 -59.21 -0.72 20.09
CA LYS A 591 -59.11 0.59 19.43
C LYS A 591 -60.46 1.29 19.49
N ILE A 592 -60.50 2.53 19.96
CA ILE A 592 -61.72 3.35 20.05
C ILE A 592 -62.24 3.62 18.63
N SER A 593 -63.53 3.36 18.39
CA SER A 593 -64.15 3.33 17.04
C SER A 593 -64.13 4.66 16.26
N ASN A 594 -63.65 5.75 16.85
CA ASN A 594 -63.66 7.09 16.23
C ASN A 594 -62.29 7.53 15.67
N GLN A 595 -61.27 6.66 15.65
CA GLN A 595 -60.03 6.92 14.89
C GLN A 595 -59.98 6.22 13.51
N ALA A 596 -61.05 5.52 13.12
CA ALA A 596 -61.15 4.86 11.81
C ALA A 596 -61.35 5.83 10.61
N LEU A 597 -61.52 7.14 10.85
CA LEU A 597 -61.73 8.14 9.79
C LEU A 597 -60.50 9.01 9.48
N ALA A 598 -59.37 8.83 10.17
CA ALA A 598 -58.13 9.58 9.89
C ALA A 598 -57.06 8.76 9.16
N GLU A 599 -57.18 7.42 9.13
CA GLU A 599 -56.19 6.54 8.45
C GLU A 599 -56.60 6.12 7.02
N SER A 600 -57.83 6.44 6.58
CA SER A 600 -58.31 6.10 5.23
C SER A 600 -57.93 7.12 4.15
N ALA A 601 -57.15 8.17 4.47
CA ALA A 601 -56.75 9.20 3.51
C ALA A 601 -55.30 9.07 3.00
N ASN A 602 -54.51 8.10 3.51
CA ASN A 602 -53.08 7.99 3.17
C ASN A 602 -52.67 6.64 2.56
N LYS A 603 -53.64 5.91 1.99
CA LYS A 603 -53.43 4.57 1.40
C LYS A 603 -53.70 4.47 -0.11
N ASP A 604 -53.94 5.60 -0.78
CA ASP A 604 -54.00 5.68 -2.24
C ASP A 604 -52.76 6.37 -2.78
N GLN A 605 -51.62 5.67 -2.73
CA GLN A 605 -50.51 5.78 -3.70
C GLN A 605 -49.42 4.80 -3.29
N LEU A 606 -49.29 3.72 -4.07
CA LEU A 606 -48.17 2.78 -4.22
C LEU A 606 -48.63 1.30 -4.20
N GLU A 607 -49.46 0.92 -5.17
CA GLU A 607 -49.45 -0.45 -5.70
C GLU A 607 -49.67 -0.41 -7.23
N GLU A 608 -48.61 -0.63 -7.99
CA GLU A 608 -48.55 -1.30 -9.29
C GLU A 608 -47.06 -1.71 -9.45
N SER A 609 -46.65 -2.95 -9.72
CA SER A 609 -47.35 -4.11 -10.28
C SER A 609 -46.44 -5.35 -10.09
N VAL A 610 -47.00 -6.46 -9.59
CA VAL A 610 -46.47 -7.81 -9.90
C VAL A 610 -47.68 -8.72 -10.12
N VAL A 611 -47.93 -9.01 -11.39
CA VAL A 611 -48.88 -10.03 -11.84
C VAL A 611 -48.20 -11.39 -11.69
N PHE A 612 -48.75 -12.29 -10.89
CA PHE A 612 -48.64 -13.72 -11.17
C PHE A 612 -49.92 -14.47 -10.79
N SER A 613 -50.33 -15.30 -11.74
CA SER A 613 -51.53 -16.12 -11.84
C SER A 613 -51.70 -17.12 -10.69
N SER A 614 -52.91 -17.16 -10.14
CA SER A 614 -53.41 -18.18 -9.24
C SER A 614 -53.96 -19.39 -10.03
N ALA A 615 -53.56 -20.59 -9.62
CA ALA A 615 -54.31 -21.81 -9.88
C ALA A 615 -54.49 -22.55 -8.55
N ASN A 616 -55.74 -22.60 -8.11
CA ASN A 616 -56.21 -23.30 -6.91
C ASN A 616 -56.15 -24.82 -7.08
N ALA A 617 -55.71 -25.52 -6.04
CA ALA A 617 -56.24 -26.84 -5.73
C ALA A 617 -56.27 -27.02 -4.19
N ARG A 618 -57.49 -27.18 -3.67
CA ARG A 618 -57.80 -27.59 -2.30
C ARG A 618 -57.37 -29.05 -2.09
N ALA A 619 -56.79 -29.36 -0.93
CA ALA A 619 -56.90 -30.67 -0.31
C ALA A 619 -56.85 -30.52 1.22
N GLU A 620 -57.70 -31.30 1.87
CA GLU A 620 -58.08 -31.25 3.27
C GLU A 620 -57.05 -31.86 4.22
N SER A 621 -57.26 -31.51 5.49
CA SER A 621 -56.67 -31.98 6.74
C SER A 621 -56.33 -33.48 6.82
N ASN A 622 -55.13 -33.78 7.32
CA ASN A 622 -54.89 -34.43 8.62
C ASN A 622 -53.42 -34.83 8.71
N LEU A 623 -52.75 -34.48 9.81
CA LEU A 623 -51.79 -35.33 10.53
C LEU A 623 -51.15 -34.54 11.69
N SER A 624 -51.21 -35.15 12.86
CA SER A 624 -50.43 -34.86 14.07
C SER A 624 -48.95 -34.66 13.76
N ALA A 625 -48.39 -33.51 14.13
CA ALA A 625 -46.96 -33.26 14.10
C ALA A 625 -46.46 -32.97 15.53
N GLU A 626 -45.49 -33.77 15.97
CA GLU A 626 -44.57 -33.45 17.06
C GLU A 626 -43.99 -32.03 16.89
N PRO A 627 -43.53 -31.36 17.97
CA PRO A 627 -43.02 -30.00 17.89
C PRO A 627 -41.72 -29.99 17.06
N THR A 628 -41.85 -29.71 15.77
CA THR A 628 -40.73 -29.30 14.93
C THR A 628 -40.19 -27.99 15.50
N GLN A 629 -38.97 -28.03 16.07
CA GLN A 629 -38.20 -26.82 16.37
C GLN A 629 -38.20 -25.96 15.10
N SER A 630 -38.78 -24.75 15.17
CA SER A 630 -38.67 -23.80 14.07
C SER A 630 -37.18 -23.48 13.89
N LYS A 631 -36.65 -23.80 12.70
CA LYS A 631 -35.31 -23.37 12.33
C LYS A 631 -35.42 -21.91 11.91
N GLY A 632 -34.71 -21.04 12.61
CA GLY A 632 -34.62 -19.64 12.24
C GLY A 632 -34.07 -19.48 10.81
N LYS A 633 -34.51 -18.46 10.08
CA LYS A 633 -34.09 -18.17 8.70
C LYS A 633 -33.54 -16.75 8.62
N ILE A 634 -32.30 -16.61 8.15
CA ILE A 634 -31.69 -15.30 7.86
C ILE A 634 -31.99 -14.89 6.41
N THR A 635 -32.54 -13.68 6.22
CA THR A 635 -32.71 -13.04 4.90
C THR A 635 -31.94 -11.71 4.89
N LEU A 636 -30.85 -11.64 4.14
CA LEU A 636 -30.11 -10.40 3.95
C LEU A 636 -30.66 -9.65 2.73
N ILE A 637 -30.77 -8.34 2.85
CA ILE A 637 -31.16 -7.46 1.76
C ILE A 637 -29.89 -7.02 1.06
N ASP A 638 -29.87 -7.20 -0.25
CA ASP A 638 -28.78 -6.70 -1.03
C ASP A 638 -28.98 -5.23 -1.35
N VAL A 639 -28.19 -4.37 -0.69
CA VAL A 639 -28.21 -2.93 -0.95
C VAL A 639 -27.60 -2.68 -2.32
N GLU A 640 -28.43 -2.22 -3.27
CA GLU A 640 -28.02 -1.86 -4.62
C GLU A 640 -27.51 -0.42 -4.67
N SER A 641 -26.55 -0.18 -5.56
CA SER A 641 -25.99 1.15 -5.79
C SER A 641 -26.91 2.00 -6.66
N ASN A 642 -27.09 3.26 -6.29
CA ASN A 642 -27.87 4.23 -7.05
C ASN A 642 -27.03 5.09 -8.01
N GLU A 643 -25.75 4.77 -8.17
CA GLU A 643 -24.83 5.52 -9.02
C GLU A 643 -25.27 5.53 -10.48
N GLU A 644 -25.09 6.66 -11.17
CA GLU A 644 -25.65 6.87 -12.51
C GLU A 644 -25.14 5.85 -13.54
N TYR A 645 -23.86 5.47 -13.44
CA TYR A 645 -23.25 4.48 -14.33
C TYR A 645 -23.86 3.08 -14.21
N MET A 646 -24.59 2.77 -13.14
CA MET A 646 -25.23 1.45 -13.00
C MET A 646 -26.32 1.22 -14.04
N LYS A 647 -26.91 2.30 -14.58
CA LYS A 647 -27.88 2.25 -15.68
C LYS A 647 -27.32 1.59 -16.94
N ASP A 648 -26.02 1.75 -17.18
CA ASP A 648 -25.34 1.19 -18.35
C ASP A 648 -25.28 -0.35 -18.34
N PHE A 649 -25.48 -0.98 -17.18
CA PHE A 649 -25.37 -2.44 -17.02
C PHE A 649 -26.74 -3.14 -16.94
N GLN A 650 -27.85 -2.41 -16.76
CA GLN A 650 -29.18 -2.98 -16.47
C GLN A 650 -29.67 -3.96 -17.55
N THR A 651 -29.34 -3.70 -18.82
CA THR A 651 -29.78 -4.53 -19.94
C THR A 651 -28.82 -5.68 -20.28
N LEU A 652 -27.61 -5.68 -19.71
CA LEU A 652 -26.55 -6.62 -20.05
C LEU A 652 -26.76 -7.97 -19.37
N GLN A 653 -26.85 -9.03 -20.19
CA GLN A 653 -27.23 -10.35 -19.70
C GLN A 653 -26.04 -11.22 -19.29
N THR A 654 -24.89 -11.06 -19.94
CA THR A 654 -23.70 -11.91 -19.76
C THR A 654 -22.56 -11.17 -19.06
N SER A 655 -21.74 -11.91 -18.31
CA SER A 655 -20.55 -11.38 -17.64
C SER A 655 -19.56 -10.76 -18.61
N GLU A 656 -19.43 -11.30 -19.82
CA GLU A 656 -18.58 -10.76 -20.88
C GLU A 656 -19.02 -9.36 -21.33
N LEU A 657 -20.31 -9.16 -21.57
CA LEU A 657 -20.83 -7.83 -21.95
C LEU A 657 -20.69 -6.82 -20.81
N ILE A 658 -20.94 -7.27 -19.57
CA ILE A 658 -20.74 -6.45 -18.37
C ILE A 658 -19.28 -6.02 -18.25
N TYR A 659 -18.34 -6.95 -18.44
CA TYR A 659 -16.91 -6.69 -18.34
C TYR A 659 -16.42 -5.76 -19.47
N GLN A 660 -16.90 -5.95 -20.70
CA GLN A 660 -16.61 -5.03 -21.82
C GLN A 660 -17.09 -3.62 -21.50
N LYS A 661 -18.34 -3.47 -21.06
CA LYS A 661 -18.90 -2.17 -20.67
C LYS A 661 -18.13 -1.55 -19.50
N TYR A 662 -17.68 -2.37 -18.55
CA TYR A 662 -16.81 -1.93 -17.46
C TYR A 662 -15.51 -1.32 -17.97
N LEU A 663 -14.83 -1.97 -18.91
CA LEU A 663 -13.59 -1.46 -19.48
C LEU A 663 -13.80 -0.19 -20.31
N GLU A 664 -14.91 -0.08 -21.05
CA GLU A 664 -15.28 1.12 -21.82
C GLU A 664 -15.47 2.35 -20.93
N ASN A 665 -16.16 2.17 -19.80
CA ASN A 665 -16.49 3.25 -18.88
C ASN A 665 -15.33 3.57 -17.91
N ARG A 666 -14.32 2.70 -17.78
CA ARG A 666 -13.27 2.82 -16.75
C ARG A 666 -12.50 4.14 -16.81
N SER A 667 -12.19 4.68 -17.98
CA SER A 667 -11.47 5.96 -18.09
C SER A 667 -12.22 7.15 -17.48
N LYS A 668 -13.55 7.06 -17.36
CA LYS A 668 -14.39 8.10 -16.72
C LYS A 668 -14.46 7.94 -15.20
N TYR A 669 -14.40 6.70 -14.72
CA TYR A 669 -14.61 6.35 -13.32
C TYR A 669 -13.35 5.79 -12.65
N GLU A 670 -12.18 6.01 -13.25
CA GLU A 670 -10.92 5.35 -12.89
C GLU A 670 -10.55 5.52 -11.42
N LYS A 671 -10.80 6.71 -10.86
CA LYS A 671 -10.51 7.06 -9.46
C LYS A 671 -11.67 6.76 -8.50
N GLN A 672 -12.82 6.27 -8.99
CA GLN A 672 -14.00 6.01 -8.17
C GLN A 672 -14.00 4.58 -7.65
N VAL A 673 -13.76 4.41 -6.35
CA VAL A 673 -13.74 3.11 -5.68
C VAL A 673 -15.07 2.36 -5.81
N THR A 674 -16.20 3.08 -5.73
CA THR A 674 -17.57 2.55 -5.91
C THR A 674 -17.72 1.78 -7.23
N TYR A 675 -17.12 2.29 -8.30
CA TYR A 675 -17.24 1.71 -9.63
C TYR A 675 -16.72 0.25 -9.69
N TYR A 676 -15.54 0.00 -9.13
CA TYR A 676 -14.96 -1.35 -9.08
C TYR A 676 -15.70 -2.25 -8.09
N PHE A 677 -16.14 -1.69 -6.95
CA PHE A 677 -16.95 -2.42 -5.97
C PHE A 677 -18.26 -2.94 -6.60
N ASP A 678 -19.02 -2.06 -7.24
CA ASP A 678 -20.33 -2.36 -7.82
C ASP A 678 -20.25 -3.33 -9.00
N VAL A 679 -19.31 -3.10 -9.93
CA VAL A 679 -19.13 -4.00 -11.08
C VAL A 679 -18.64 -5.38 -10.63
N SER A 680 -17.72 -5.45 -9.65
CA SER A 680 -17.28 -6.73 -9.09
C SER A 680 -18.45 -7.49 -8.45
N LYS A 681 -19.32 -6.80 -7.73
CA LYS A 681 -20.53 -7.36 -7.11
C LYS A 681 -21.51 -7.87 -8.17
N LEU A 682 -21.73 -7.09 -9.25
CA LEU A 682 -22.59 -7.48 -10.36
C LEU A 682 -22.08 -8.75 -11.07
N LEU A 683 -20.78 -8.83 -11.38
CA LEU A 683 -20.16 -10.01 -11.99
C LEU A 683 -20.29 -11.25 -11.09
N PHE A 684 -20.13 -11.07 -9.76
CA PHE A 684 -20.33 -12.14 -8.80
C PHE A 684 -21.77 -12.67 -8.82
N LYS A 685 -22.77 -11.77 -8.82
CA LYS A 685 -24.20 -12.14 -8.93
C LYS A 685 -24.51 -12.93 -10.20
N LYS A 686 -23.83 -12.60 -11.31
CA LYS A 686 -23.95 -13.33 -12.59
C LYS A 686 -23.20 -14.67 -12.60
N GLY A 687 -22.49 -15.01 -11.52
CA GLY A 687 -21.78 -16.28 -11.34
C GLY A 687 -20.33 -16.28 -11.84
N ASP A 688 -19.84 -15.18 -12.42
CA ASP A 688 -18.46 -15.09 -12.89
C ASP A 688 -17.51 -14.65 -11.77
N LYS A 689 -17.10 -15.66 -11.01
CA LYS A 689 -16.20 -15.54 -9.88
C LYS A 689 -14.82 -15.01 -10.26
N ALA A 690 -14.30 -15.37 -11.43
CA ALA A 690 -12.96 -15.01 -11.88
C ALA A 690 -12.89 -13.53 -12.29
N LEU A 691 -13.82 -13.08 -13.14
CA LEU A 691 -13.89 -11.66 -13.52
C LEU A 691 -14.25 -10.77 -12.32
N SER A 692 -15.14 -11.25 -11.44
CA SER A 692 -15.47 -10.54 -10.21
C SER A 692 -14.23 -10.29 -9.33
N LEU A 693 -13.39 -11.30 -9.15
CA LEU A 693 -12.15 -11.19 -8.36
C LEU A 693 -11.12 -10.29 -9.06
N LYS A 694 -11.00 -10.40 -10.39
CA LYS A 694 -10.12 -9.54 -11.18
C LYS A 694 -10.49 -8.07 -11.00
N VAL A 695 -11.75 -7.68 -11.23
CA VAL A 695 -12.23 -6.30 -11.01
C VAL A 695 -12.06 -5.85 -9.56
N LEU A 696 -12.32 -6.73 -8.58
CA LEU A 696 -12.13 -6.40 -7.16
C LEU A 696 -10.66 -6.09 -6.85
N SER A 697 -9.74 -6.89 -7.39
CA SER A 697 -8.31 -6.74 -7.13
C SER A 697 -7.74 -5.42 -7.65
N THR A 698 -8.40 -4.77 -8.62
CA THR A 698 -8.03 -3.42 -9.08
C THR A 698 -8.10 -2.38 -7.96
N LEU A 699 -8.91 -2.58 -6.91
CA LEU A 699 -8.93 -1.69 -5.74
C LEU A 699 -7.56 -1.60 -5.06
N ALA A 700 -6.75 -2.66 -5.10
CA ALA A 700 -5.40 -2.66 -4.53
C ALA A 700 -4.39 -1.82 -5.34
N GLU A 701 -4.76 -1.38 -6.55
CA GLU A 701 -3.94 -0.56 -7.45
C GLU A 701 -4.27 0.94 -7.39
N LEU A 702 -5.42 1.31 -6.80
CA LEU A 702 -5.88 2.70 -6.77
C LEU A 702 -5.06 3.57 -5.82
N ASP A 703 -4.69 3.03 -4.65
CA ASP A 703 -3.76 3.65 -3.71
C ASP A 703 -2.98 2.56 -2.97
N LEU A 704 -1.67 2.51 -3.22
CA LEU A 704 -0.80 1.46 -2.68
C LEU A 704 -0.67 1.60 -1.15
N GLU A 705 -0.71 0.46 -0.46
CA GLU A 705 -0.68 0.38 1.01
C GLU A 705 -1.81 1.14 1.70
N ASN A 706 -2.99 1.16 1.08
CA ASN A 706 -4.20 1.76 1.65
C ASN A 706 -5.04 0.68 2.37
N GLU A 707 -5.04 0.73 3.70
CA GLU A 707 -5.77 -0.19 4.57
C GLU A 707 -7.27 -0.19 4.35
N GLU A 708 -7.87 0.94 3.96
CA GLU A 708 -9.33 1.08 3.87
C GLU A 708 -9.85 0.41 2.59
N LEU A 709 -9.06 0.49 1.52
CA LEU A 709 -9.26 -0.27 0.30
C LEU A 709 -9.04 -1.76 0.56
N TYR A 710 -7.98 -2.13 1.29
CA TYR A 710 -7.73 -3.53 1.65
C TYR A 710 -8.83 -4.10 2.55
N LYS A 711 -9.38 -3.33 3.50
CA LYS A 711 -10.54 -3.73 4.32
C LYS A 711 -11.79 -3.92 3.45
N THR A 712 -12.02 -3.08 2.44
CA THR A 712 -13.10 -3.26 1.45
C THR A 712 -12.94 -4.57 0.66
N ILE A 713 -11.72 -4.86 0.19
CA ILE A 713 -11.40 -6.12 -0.49
C ILE A 713 -11.64 -7.31 0.45
N TYR A 714 -11.12 -7.25 1.68
CA TYR A 714 -11.28 -8.26 2.73
C TYR A 714 -12.75 -8.60 2.97
N TYR A 715 -13.62 -7.60 3.18
CA TYR A 715 -15.04 -7.83 3.43
C TYR A 715 -15.69 -8.62 2.28
N LEU A 716 -15.40 -8.26 1.02
CA LEU A 716 -15.92 -8.99 -0.13
C LEU A 716 -15.31 -10.38 -0.30
N LEU A 717 -14.00 -10.57 -0.03
CA LEU A 717 -13.37 -11.89 -0.05
C LEU A 717 -14.02 -12.83 0.98
N LYS A 718 -14.22 -12.34 2.22
CA LYS A 718 -14.87 -13.07 3.31
C LYS A 718 -16.31 -13.44 2.95
N GLN A 719 -17.09 -12.48 2.46
CA GLN A 719 -18.47 -12.70 2.01
C GLN A 719 -18.57 -13.80 0.94
N ARG A 720 -17.58 -13.85 0.04
CA ARG A 720 -17.56 -14.74 -1.14
C ARG A 720 -16.85 -16.08 -0.89
N GLY A 721 -16.25 -16.28 0.28
CA GLY A 721 -15.57 -17.51 0.68
C GLY A 721 -14.13 -17.67 0.15
N TYR A 722 -13.47 -16.59 -0.24
CA TYR A 722 -12.07 -16.62 -0.70
C TYR A 722 -11.08 -16.56 0.48
N TYR A 723 -11.15 -17.54 1.38
CA TYR A 723 -10.50 -17.50 2.69
C TYR A 723 -8.97 -17.43 2.65
N GLU A 724 -8.30 -18.08 1.69
CA GLU A 724 -6.83 -17.98 1.58
C GLU A 724 -6.38 -16.54 1.24
N LYS A 725 -7.10 -15.86 0.33
CA LYS A 725 -6.84 -14.46 0.00
C LYS A 725 -7.26 -13.51 1.12
N GLU A 726 -8.36 -13.82 1.81
CA GLU A 726 -8.78 -13.10 3.02
C GLU A 726 -7.67 -13.07 4.07
N LEU A 727 -7.06 -14.23 4.35
CA LEU A 727 -5.96 -14.36 5.32
C LEU A 727 -4.75 -13.54 4.91
N TRP A 728 -4.37 -13.57 3.63
CA TRP A 728 -3.25 -12.78 3.13
C TRP A 728 -3.51 -11.27 3.23
N ILE A 729 -4.70 -10.79 2.81
CA ILE A 729 -5.07 -9.38 2.88
C ILE A 729 -5.11 -8.88 4.33
N THR A 730 -5.74 -9.63 5.24
CA THR A 730 -5.81 -9.26 6.67
C THR A 730 -4.45 -9.28 7.34
N GLN A 731 -3.55 -10.18 6.95
CA GLN A 731 -2.15 -10.16 7.39
C GLN A 731 -1.45 -8.87 6.95
N LYS A 732 -1.60 -8.43 5.69
CA LYS A 732 -1.02 -7.16 5.22
C LYS A 732 -1.58 -5.94 5.97
N ILE A 733 -2.90 -5.92 6.22
CA ILE A 733 -3.51 -4.87 7.04
C ILE A 733 -2.89 -4.84 8.44
N LEU A 734 -2.73 -6.00 9.09
CA LEU A 734 -2.09 -6.11 10.40
C LEU A 734 -0.62 -5.68 10.39
N GLU A 735 0.13 -5.99 9.33
CA GLU A 735 1.51 -5.53 9.15
C GLU A 735 1.59 -3.99 9.07
N TRP A 736 0.62 -3.34 8.42
CA TRP A 736 0.56 -1.87 8.32
C TRP A 736 -0.01 -1.19 9.56
N ARG A 737 -0.93 -1.86 10.27
CA ARG A 737 -1.67 -1.31 11.42
C ARG A 737 -1.65 -2.22 12.66
N PRO A 738 -0.46 -2.61 13.17
CA PRO A 738 -0.33 -3.41 14.40
C PRO A 738 -0.67 -2.64 15.69
N PHE A 739 -1.07 -1.37 15.58
CA PHE A 739 -1.60 -0.57 16.69
C PHE A 739 -3.14 -0.51 16.68
N ASP A 740 -3.78 -1.12 15.69
CA ASP A 740 -5.24 -1.18 15.55
C ASP A 740 -5.77 -2.51 16.07
N SER A 741 -6.66 -2.47 17.06
CA SER A 741 -7.31 -3.68 17.59
C SER A 741 -8.19 -4.37 16.54
N GLN A 742 -8.84 -3.60 15.65
CA GLN A 742 -9.66 -4.20 14.60
C GLN A 742 -8.80 -5.00 13.62
N SER A 743 -7.62 -4.50 13.25
CA SER A 743 -6.68 -5.20 12.35
C SER A 743 -6.25 -6.57 12.90
N HIS A 744 -6.05 -6.70 14.22
CA HIS A 744 -5.78 -8.00 14.84
C HIS A 744 -7.01 -8.91 14.84
N ARG A 745 -8.19 -8.35 15.16
CA ARG A 745 -9.44 -9.10 15.15
C ARG A 745 -9.77 -9.65 13.76
N ASP A 746 -9.62 -8.83 12.71
CA ASP A 746 -9.85 -9.23 11.33
C ASP A 746 -8.93 -10.38 10.92
N TYR A 747 -7.64 -10.31 11.27
CA TYR A 747 -6.69 -11.40 11.04
C TYR A 747 -7.06 -12.68 11.83
N ALA A 748 -7.47 -12.55 13.08
CA ALA A 748 -7.93 -13.68 13.88
C ALA A 748 -9.19 -14.34 13.29
N LEU A 749 -10.15 -13.56 12.81
CA LEU A 749 -11.35 -14.06 12.13
C LEU A 749 -11.00 -14.76 10.82
N ALA A 750 -10.05 -14.23 10.04
CA ALA A 750 -9.57 -14.88 8.82
C ALA A 750 -8.86 -16.21 9.12
N LEU A 751 -8.09 -16.30 10.22
CA LEU A 751 -7.51 -17.56 10.70
C LEU A 751 -8.58 -18.60 11.04
N ILE A 752 -9.68 -18.20 11.69
CA ILE A 752 -10.81 -19.10 11.98
C ILE A 752 -11.44 -19.63 10.68
N ASP A 753 -11.67 -18.74 9.70
CA ASP A 753 -12.22 -19.12 8.40
C ASP A 753 -11.30 -20.09 7.63
N ASN A 754 -9.99 -19.96 7.82
CA ASN A 754 -8.95 -20.87 7.31
C ASN A 754 -8.70 -22.09 8.21
N LYS A 755 -9.60 -22.41 9.15
CA LYS A 755 -9.52 -23.58 10.04
C LYS A 755 -8.29 -23.60 10.95
N LYS A 756 -7.84 -22.42 11.39
CA LYS A 756 -6.70 -22.22 12.32
C LYS A 756 -7.13 -21.57 13.65
N PRO A 757 -8.05 -22.19 14.42
CA PRO A 757 -8.60 -21.59 15.64
C PRO A 757 -7.57 -21.38 16.75
N GLN A 758 -6.52 -22.22 16.83
CA GLN A 758 -5.45 -22.04 17.82
C GLN A 758 -4.62 -20.78 17.55
N GLU A 759 -4.29 -20.52 16.29
CA GLU A 759 -3.56 -19.31 15.88
C GLU A 759 -4.41 -18.06 16.18
N ALA A 760 -5.72 -18.11 15.89
CA ALA A 760 -6.65 -17.03 16.21
C ALA A 760 -6.73 -16.74 17.72
N LEU A 761 -6.81 -17.80 18.55
CA LEU A 761 -6.81 -17.66 20.01
C LEU A 761 -5.53 -17.00 20.52
N ASN A 762 -4.38 -17.31 19.91
CA ASN A 762 -3.11 -16.68 20.27
C ASN A 762 -3.10 -15.18 19.94
N VAL A 763 -3.71 -14.78 18.81
CA VAL A 763 -3.86 -13.36 18.42
C VAL A 763 -4.75 -12.61 19.40
N TYR A 764 -5.94 -13.15 19.72
CA TYR A 764 -6.83 -12.53 20.70
C TYR A 764 -6.18 -12.40 22.07
N LYS A 765 -5.43 -13.44 22.49
CA LYS A 765 -4.62 -13.35 23.70
C LYS A 765 -3.63 -12.20 23.61
N SER A 766 -2.83 -12.09 22.55
CA SER A 766 -1.84 -11.00 22.46
C SER A 766 -2.48 -9.61 22.53
N MET A 767 -3.68 -9.42 21.96
CA MET A 767 -4.42 -8.16 22.06
C MET A 767 -4.76 -7.79 23.51
N LEU A 768 -5.21 -8.75 24.32
CA LEU A 768 -5.60 -8.49 25.72
C LEU A 768 -4.42 -8.00 26.58
N TYR A 769 -3.21 -8.47 26.27
CA TYR A 769 -1.97 -8.09 26.97
C TYR A 769 -1.19 -6.96 26.29
N GLN A 770 -1.65 -6.47 25.14
CA GLN A 770 -0.99 -5.38 24.41
C GLN A 770 -1.11 -4.08 25.21
N GLU A 771 0.00 -3.34 25.29
CA GLU A 771 0.01 -2.01 25.90
C GLU A 771 -0.40 -0.95 24.87
N TYR A 772 -1.41 -0.16 25.20
CA TYR A 772 -1.90 0.94 24.38
C TYR A 772 -1.58 2.30 25.01
N THR A 773 -1.46 3.33 24.16
CA THR A 773 -1.51 4.73 24.60
C THR A 773 -2.93 5.06 25.08
N ASP A 774 -3.07 6.10 25.91
CA ASP A 774 -4.41 6.54 26.36
C ASP A 774 -5.34 6.83 25.16
N GLU A 775 -4.84 7.48 24.11
CA GLU A 775 -5.63 7.78 22.91
C GLU A 775 -6.11 6.54 22.17
N ILE A 776 -5.23 5.56 21.94
CA ILE A 776 -5.66 4.31 21.29
C ILE A 776 -6.61 3.55 22.19
N SER A 777 -6.35 3.50 23.50
CA SER A 777 -7.23 2.78 24.44
C SER A 777 -8.64 3.37 24.48
N VAL A 778 -8.76 4.69 24.31
CA VAL A 778 -10.05 5.39 24.19
C VAL A 778 -10.68 5.13 22.82
N ARG A 779 -9.89 5.15 21.74
CA ARG A 779 -10.34 4.87 20.37
C ARG A 779 -10.98 3.47 20.26
N ASP A 780 -10.36 2.47 20.87
CA ASP A 780 -10.72 1.05 20.74
C ASP A 780 -11.60 0.57 21.92
N ASN A 781 -12.14 1.50 22.70
CA ASN A 781 -12.95 1.22 23.88
C ASN A 781 -14.24 0.47 23.53
N GLY A 782 -14.40 -0.77 24.02
CA GLY A 782 -15.58 -1.60 23.77
C GLY A 782 -15.26 -2.90 23.06
N ILE A 783 -14.07 -3.01 22.43
CA ILE A 783 -13.66 -4.19 21.67
C ILE A 783 -13.59 -5.44 22.55
N GLU A 784 -13.39 -5.28 23.87
CA GLU A 784 -13.25 -6.38 24.81
C GLU A 784 -14.48 -7.29 24.85
N GLU A 785 -15.70 -6.74 24.79
CA GLU A 785 -16.94 -7.54 24.81
C GLU A 785 -17.02 -8.48 23.61
N ILE A 786 -16.59 -7.99 22.45
CA ILE A 786 -16.55 -8.75 21.19
C ILE A 786 -15.50 -9.86 21.27
N LEU A 787 -14.30 -9.53 21.77
CA LEU A 787 -13.23 -10.51 21.95
C LEU A 787 -13.62 -11.62 22.91
N ILE A 788 -14.32 -11.30 24.02
CA ILE A 788 -14.79 -12.31 24.97
C ILE A 788 -15.78 -13.27 24.30
N MET A 789 -16.74 -12.77 23.52
CA MET A 789 -17.69 -13.61 22.78
C MET A 789 -16.99 -14.48 21.71
N GLU A 790 -15.94 -13.98 21.08
CA GLU A 790 -15.19 -14.71 20.04
C GLU A 790 -14.23 -15.76 20.62
N ILE A 791 -13.52 -15.43 21.70
CA ILE A 791 -12.69 -16.38 22.46
C ILE A 791 -13.54 -17.57 22.91
N ASN A 792 -14.68 -17.30 23.57
CA ASN A 792 -15.52 -18.38 24.08
C ASN A 792 -16.16 -19.22 22.97
N ASN A 793 -16.50 -18.61 21.82
CA ASN A 793 -16.94 -19.38 20.66
C ASN A 793 -15.85 -20.30 20.11
N ILE A 794 -14.58 -19.85 20.05
CA ILE A 794 -13.46 -20.73 19.67
C ILE A 794 -13.39 -21.93 20.63
N LEU A 795 -13.44 -21.67 21.94
CA LEU A 795 -13.34 -22.71 22.96
C LEU A 795 -14.49 -23.72 22.88
N ASN A 796 -15.72 -23.25 22.68
CA ASN A 796 -16.91 -24.10 22.60
C ASN A 796 -16.97 -24.94 21.32
N GLN A 797 -16.58 -24.35 20.18
CA GLN A 797 -16.66 -25.02 18.88
C GLN A 797 -15.48 -25.96 18.61
N ASN A 798 -14.35 -25.79 19.31
CA ASN A 798 -13.11 -26.50 19.00
C ASN A 798 -12.51 -27.20 20.23
N LYS A 799 -12.87 -28.48 20.41
CA LYS A 799 -12.41 -29.29 21.56
C LYS A 799 -10.89 -29.51 21.66
N ASN A 800 -10.15 -29.29 20.58
CA ASN A 800 -8.70 -29.55 20.49
C ASN A 800 -7.84 -28.30 20.70
N VAL A 801 -8.45 -27.13 20.96
CA VAL A 801 -7.70 -25.89 21.20
C VAL A 801 -7.15 -25.87 22.62
N ASP A 802 -5.87 -25.55 22.76
CA ASP A 802 -5.20 -25.36 24.05
C ASP A 802 -5.64 -24.02 24.67
N ALA A 803 -6.50 -24.13 25.69
CA ALA A 803 -7.02 -23.02 26.47
C ALA A 803 -6.25 -22.77 27.79
N SER A 804 -5.17 -23.52 28.05
CA SER A 804 -4.42 -23.44 29.32
C SER A 804 -3.83 -22.05 29.58
N LYS A 805 -3.57 -21.31 28.51
CA LYS A 805 -2.95 -19.98 28.53
C LYS A 805 -3.95 -18.81 28.51
N ILE A 806 -5.25 -19.11 28.53
CA ILE A 806 -6.32 -18.12 28.68
C ILE A 806 -6.72 -18.07 30.15
N ASP A 807 -6.75 -16.87 30.72
CA ASP A 807 -7.19 -16.66 32.11
C ASP A 807 -8.62 -17.19 32.29
N ASP A 808 -8.82 -18.03 33.31
CA ASP A 808 -10.10 -18.71 33.54
C ASP A 808 -11.26 -17.72 33.76
N ARG A 809 -10.97 -16.49 34.21
CA ARG A 809 -11.99 -15.44 34.39
C ARG A 809 -12.57 -14.92 33.08
N LEU A 810 -11.96 -15.23 31.94
CA LEU A 810 -12.47 -14.89 30.60
C LEU A 810 -13.29 -16.03 29.98
N LYS A 811 -13.26 -17.23 30.58
CA LYS A 811 -13.97 -18.41 30.08
C LYS A 811 -15.41 -18.39 30.59
N ALA A 812 -16.35 -18.28 29.66
CA ALA A 812 -17.77 -18.19 29.92
C ALA A 812 -18.55 -18.93 28.82
N ASP A 813 -19.40 -19.89 29.21
CA ASP A 813 -20.28 -20.58 28.28
C ASP A 813 -21.52 -19.72 28.00
N LEU A 814 -21.49 -18.99 26.88
CA LEU A 814 -22.48 -17.96 26.51
C LEU A 814 -23.17 -18.27 25.15
N PRO A 815 -23.85 -19.41 24.98
CA PRO A 815 -24.60 -19.69 23.76
C PRO A 815 -25.81 -18.76 23.66
N ILE A 816 -26.06 -18.24 22.45
CA ILE A 816 -27.13 -17.27 22.18
C ILE A 816 -27.83 -17.56 20.84
N ASP A 817 -29.13 -17.27 20.77
CA ASP A 817 -29.91 -17.52 19.55
C ASP A 817 -29.55 -16.57 18.41
N ILE A 818 -29.25 -15.29 18.70
CA ILE A 818 -28.93 -14.29 17.67
C ILE A 818 -27.71 -13.46 18.08
N ARG A 819 -26.78 -13.30 17.14
CA ARG A 819 -25.72 -12.28 17.19
C ARG A 819 -25.66 -11.53 15.87
N VAL A 820 -25.59 -10.20 15.94
CA VAL A 820 -25.32 -9.34 14.77
C VAL A 820 -24.07 -8.55 15.06
N VAL A 821 -23.13 -8.51 14.13
CA VAL A 821 -21.90 -7.70 14.23
C VAL A 821 -21.77 -6.83 12.99
N ILE A 822 -21.55 -5.54 13.16
CA ILE A 822 -21.27 -4.61 12.07
C ILE A 822 -19.83 -4.13 12.14
N ASN A 823 -19.17 -4.07 10.99
CA ASN A 823 -17.80 -3.59 10.82
C ASN A 823 -17.80 -2.57 9.69
N TRP A 824 -16.87 -1.60 9.72
CA TRP A 824 -16.67 -0.67 8.63
C TRP A 824 -15.19 -0.45 8.33
N ASN A 825 -14.86 -0.01 7.12
CA ASN A 825 -13.48 0.02 6.62
C ASN A 825 -12.71 1.31 6.93
N LYS A 826 -13.36 2.35 7.46
CA LYS A 826 -12.80 3.68 7.69
C LYS A 826 -12.69 4.06 9.16
N ASP A 827 -11.70 4.86 9.52
CA ASP A 827 -11.65 5.46 10.86
C ASP A 827 -12.65 6.62 10.95
N ASN A 828 -12.97 7.07 12.16
CA ASN A 828 -13.75 8.29 12.42
C ASN A 828 -15.10 8.38 11.68
N THR A 829 -15.72 7.22 11.41
CA THR A 829 -17.08 7.12 10.87
C THR A 829 -18.02 6.70 11.99
N ASP A 830 -19.18 7.34 12.06
CA ASP A 830 -20.23 7.08 13.04
C ASP A 830 -21.38 6.30 12.39
N ILE A 831 -21.48 5.00 12.70
CA ILE A 831 -22.47 4.07 12.16
C ILE A 831 -23.14 3.31 13.29
N ASP A 832 -24.44 3.53 13.44
CA ASP A 832 -25.25 2.83 14.44
C ASP A 832 -25.82 1.52 13.91
N LEU A 833 -25.78 0.47 14.73
CA LEU A 833 -26.60 -0.73 14.60
C LEU A 833 -27.96 -0.55 15.30
N TRP A 834 -29.03 -0.85 14.55
CA TRP A 834 -30.40 -0.90 15.05
C TRP A 834 -30.98 -2.29 14.84
N VAL A 835 -31.51 -2.89 15.91
CA VAL A 835 -32.24 -4.17 15.83
C VAL A 835 -33.63 -4.01 16.42
N THR A 836 -34.65 -4.11 15.57
CA THR A 836 -36.05 -4.12 16.00
C THR A 836 -36.52 -5.55 16.24
N ASP A 837 -37.09 -5.82 17.41
CA ASP A 837 -37.64 -7.14 17.75
C ASP A 837 -39.09 -7.35 17.23
N PRO A 838 -39.65 -8.57 17.32
CA PRO A 838 -41.02 -8.85 16.87
C PRO A 838 -42.13 -8.11 17.63
N ARG A 839 -41.84 -7.51 18.79
CA ARG A 839 -42.76 -6.66 19.57
C ARG A 839 -42.71 -5.21 19.11
N GLY A 840 -41.81 -4.87 18.19
CA GLY A 840 -41.59 -3.51 17.71
C GLY A 840 -40.70 -2.67 18.64
N GLU A 841 -39.96 -3.30 19.55
CA GLU A 841 -38.98 -2.61 20.40
C GLU A 841 -37.64 -2.50 19.66
N ASP A 842 -37.09 -1.29 19.59
CA ASP A 842 -35.81 -0.99 18.92
C ASP A 842 -34.66 -1.06 19.93
N CYS A 843 -33.66 -1.89 19.66
CA CYS A 843 -32.36 -1.86 20.33
C CYS A 843 -31.37 -1.00 19.54
N SER A 844 -30.79 0.03 20.17
CA SER A 844 -29.85 1.00 19.56
C SER A 844 -28.92 1.64 20.59
N TYR A 845 -28.00 2.53 20.17
CA TYR A 845 -27.08 3.25 21.06
C TYR A 845 -27.80 4.00 22.21
N SER A 846 -29.01 4.50 21.94
CA SER A 846 -29.86 5.23 22.90
C SER A 846 -30.76 4.32 23.75
N HIS A 847 -31.01 3.08 23.29
CA HIS A 847 -31.78 2.05 23.98
C HIS A 847 -31.07 0.69 23.89
N LYS A 848 -30.01 0.51 24.69
CA LYS A 848 -29.05 -0.60 24.57
C LYS A 848 -29.58 -1.97 25.02
N SER A 849 -30.81 -2.05 25.52
CA SER A 849 -31.39 -3.32 25.99
C SER A 849 -32.88 -3.40 25.73
N THR A 850 -33.40 -4.57 25.34
CA THR A 850 -34.84 -4.78 25.13
C THR A 850 -35.52 -5.56 26.25
N GLU A 851 -36.85 -5.52 26.34
CA GLU A 851 -37.67 -6.27 27.32
C GLU A 851 -37.44 -7.79 27.21
N ILE A 852 -37.11 -8.29 26.01
CA ILE A 852 -36.82 -9.72 25.77
C ILE A 852 -35.34 -10.08 25.99
N GLY A 853 -34.53 -9.14 26.45
CA GLY A 853 -33.12 -9.37 26.77
C GLY A 853 -32.16 -9.17 25.62
N GLY A 854 -32.56 -8.48 24.55
CA GLY A 854 -31.61 -7.99 23.55
C GLY A 854 -30.61 -7.05 24.20
N ARG A 855 -29.36 -7.09 23.78
CA ARG A 855 -28.26 -6.24 24.31
C ARG A 855 -27.42 -5.74 23.15
N LEU A 856 -27.17 -4.43 23.12
CA LEU A 856 -26.19 -3.80 22.23
C LEU A 856 -24.89 -3.53 23.00
N SER A 857 -23.74 -3.69 22.34
CA SER A 857 -22.45 -3.28 22.88
C SER A 857 -22.37 -1.76 23.09
N ASN A 858 -21.30 -1.31 23.72
CA ASN A 858 -20.99 0.12 23.71
C ASN A 858 -20.69 0.60 22.28
N ASP A 859 -21.06 1.85 22.05
CA ASP A 859 -20.95 2.56 20.76
C ASP A 859 -19.50 3.03 20.53
N PHE A 860 -19.00 2.81 19.32
CA PHE A 860 -17.66 3.16 18.86
C PHE A 860 -17.68 4.51 18.13
N THR A 861 -17.57 5.60 18.90
CA THR A 861 -17.70 6.97 18.36
C THR A 861 -16.43 7.57 17.73
N GLN A 862 -15.25 6.96 17.91
CA GLN A 862 -13.95 7.56 17.53
C GLN A 862 -12.96 6.60 16.85
N GLY A 863 -13.35 5.35 16.62
CA GLY A 863 -12.50 4.29 16.06
C GLY A 863 -13.12 3.60 14.85
N PHE A 864 -12.44 2.59 14.32
CA PHE A 864 -13.10 1.62 13.46
C PHE A 864 -14.03 0.77 14.33
N GLY A 865 -15.22 0.45 13.83
CA GLY A 865 -16.13 -0.46 14.50
C GLY A 865 -15.44 -1.79 14.88
N PRO A 866 -16.05 -2.60 15.75
CA PRO A 866 -17.38 -3.10 15.45
C PRO A 866 -18.43 -2.80 16.52
N GLU A 867 -19.71 -2.75 16.13
CA GLU A 867 -20.81 -2.86 17.11
C GLU A 867 -21.41 -4.27 17.06
N GLN A 868 -21.89 -4.76 18.20
CA GLN A 868 -22.59 -6.04 18.29
C GLN A 868 -23.94 -5.96 19.00
N PHE A 869 -24.89 -6.73 18.50
CA PHE A 869 -26.15 -7.05 19.17
C PHE A 869 -26.17 -8.54 19.56
N LEU A 870 -26.59 -8.83 20.79
CA LEU A 870 -26.72 -10.18 21.34
C LEU A 870 -28.15 -10.40 21.83
N LEU A 871 -28.73 -11.57 21.54
CA LEU A 871 -29.99 -12.00 22.14
C LEU A 871 -29.91 -13.48 22.50
N LYS A 872 -29.97 -13.76 23.81
CA LYS A 872 -29.88 -15.12 24.34
C LYS A 872 -30.98 -16.03 23.81
N LYS A 873 -32.24 -15.59 23.91
CA LYS A 873 -33.40 -16.39 23.54
C LYS A 873 -34.32 -15.60 22.61
N ALA A 874 -34.41 -16.04 21.36
CA ALA A 874 -35.29 -15.45 20.38
C ALA A 874 -36.76 -15.81 20.69
N ILE A 875 -37.68 -14.88 20.43
CA ILE A 875 -39.12 -15.16 20.39
C ILE A 875 -39.55 -15.33 18.95
N LYS A 876 -40.66 -16.03 18.74
CA LYS A 876 -41.21 -16.25 17.40
C LYS A 876 -41.55 -14.91 16.74
N GLY A 877 -41.12 -14.74 15.50
CA GLY A 877 -41.47 -13.58 14.69
C GLY A 877 -40.29 -12.98 13.94
N LYS A 878 -40.52 -11.79 13.39
CA LYS A 878 -39.60 -11.13 12.48
C LYS A 878 -38.79 -10.05 13.18
N TYR A 879 -37.47 -10.13 13.06
CA TYR A 879 -36.53 -9.12 13.52
C TYR A 879 -36.01 -8.31 12.33
N LYS A 880 -35.75 -7.02 12.53
CA LYS A 880 -35.22 -6.13 11.48
C LYS A 880 -33.86 -5.58 11.89
N ILE A 881 -32.87 -5.71 11.01
CA ILE A 881 -31.54 -5.13 11.18
C ILE A 881 -31.44 -3.90 10.28
N LYS A 882 -31.19 -2.75 10.88
CA LYS A 882 -30.97 -1.49 10.17
C LYS A 882 -29.65 -0.85 10.58
N THR A 883 -29.08 -0.02 9.71
CA THR A 883 -28.00 0.89 10.08
C THR A 883 -28.35 2.32 9.79
N ASN A 884 -27.80 3.22 10.58
CA ASN A 884 -27.88 4.65 10.32
C ASN A 884 -26.49 5.27 10.22
N PHE A 885 -26.28 6.13 9.23
CA PHE A 885 -25.02 6.83 9.00
C PHE A 885 -25.17 8.28 9.48
N PHE A 886 -24.50 8.66 10.57
CA PHE A 886 -24.61 10.01 11.13
C PHE A 886 -23.57 10.99 10.56
N GLY A 887 -22.48 10.49 10.02
CA GLY A 887 -21.52 11.28 9.26
C GLY A 887 -20.15 10.63 9.10
N GLU A 888 -19.43 11.09 8.08
CA GLU A 888 -18.03 10.78 7.82
C GLU A 888 -17.21 12.04 8.11
N ARG A 889 -16.29 11.98 9.09
CA ARG A 889 -15.45 13.15 9.44
C ARG A 889 -14.18 13.29 8.60
N GLN A 890 -13.87 12.30 7.74
CA GLN A 890 -12.69 12.28 6.88
C GLN A 890 -13.08 11.86 5.45
N ASN A 891 -13.04 12.77 4.48
CA ASN A 891 -13.25 12.42 3.06
C ASN A 891 -11.95 11.85 2.49
N ILE A 892 -11.66 10.58 2.81
CA ILE A 892 -10.45 9.91 2.33
C ILE A 892 -10.62 9.53 0.85
N PHE A 893 -9.51 9.51 0.11
CA PHE A 893 -9.38 9.01 -1.27
C PHE A 893 -10.01 7.62 -1.54
N SER A 894 -10.39 6.88 -0.49
CA SER A 894 -10.92 5.51 -0.49
C SER A 894 -12.41 5.35 -0.86
N GLY A 895 -13.12 6.43 -1.24
CA GLY A 895 -14.54 6.38 -1.63
C GLY A 895 -15.52 6.37 -0.45
N PRO A 896 -16.78 5.97 -0.58
CA PRO A 896 -17.72 5.88 0.55
C PRO A 896 -17.34 4.77 1.55
N THR A 897 -17.84 4.85 2.78
CA THR A 897 -17.60 3.83 3.79
C THR A 897 -18.25 2.50 3.40
N THR A 898 -17.44 1.44 3.34
CA THR A 898 -17.86 0.06 3.16
C THR A 898 -18.18 -0.56 4.51
N VAL A 899 -19.37 -1.15 4.63
CA VAL A 899 -19.90 -1.80 5.82
C VAL A 899 -20.02 -3.31 5.56
N MET A 900 -19.58 -4.11 6.53
CA MET A 900 -19.80 -5.55 6.59
C MET A 900 -20.65 -5.91 7.81
N VAL A 901 -21.78 -6.57 7.59
CA VAL A 901 -22.65 -7.08 8.64
C VAL A 901 -22.61 -8.61 8.65
N GLU A 902 -22.27 -9.18 9.79
CA GLU A 902 -22.30 -10.62 10.05
C GLU A 902 -23.47 -10.95 10.96
N VAL A 903 -24.36 -11.82 10.49
CA VAL A 903 -25.52 -12.30 11.24
C VAL A 903 -25.32 -13.76 11.55
N TYR A 904 -25.43 -14.09 12.83
CA TYR A 904 -25.31 -15.43 13.36
C TYR A 904 -26.63 -15.86 13.99
N LEU A 905 -27.08 -17.07 13.66
CA LEU A 905 -28.06 -17.80 14.46
C LEU A 905 -27.33 -18.87 15.26
N TYR A 906 -27.81 -19.14 16.48
CA TYR A 906 -27.30 -20.22 17.31
C TYR A 906 -25.79 -20.08 17.60
N TYR A 907 -25.35 -18.87 17.91
CA TYR A 907 -23.94 -18.56 18.11
C TYR A 907 -23.39 -19.28 19.36
N SER A 908 -22.23 -19.91 19.22
CA SER A 908 -21.56 -20.69 20.28
C SER A 908 -22.30 -21.95 20.79
N ASP A 909 -23.36 -22.42 20.11
CA ASP A 909 -24.16 -23.57 20.56
C ASP A 909 -23.89 -24.90 19.82
N GLY A 910 -22.94 -24.91 18.89
CA GLY A 910 -22.61 -26.06 18.01
C GLY A 910 -23.45 -26.22 16.73
N ARG A 911 -24.52 -25.44 16.55
CA ARG A 911 -25.41 -25.39 15.37
C ARG A 911 -25.34 -24.06 14.62
N GLN A 912 -24.32 -23.27 14.93
CA GLN A 912 -24.13 -21.91 14.44
C GLN A 912 -24.30 -21.80 12.91
N GLU A 913 -25.17 -20.89 12.47
CA GLU A 913 -25.29 -20.48 11.07
C GLU A 913 -24.79 -19.04 10.92
N ARG A 914 -24.06 -18.73 9.84
CA ARG A 914 -23.53 -17.39 9.56
C ARG A 914 -23.96 -16.91 8.18
N LYS A 915 -24.40 -15.65 8.06
CA LYS A 915 -24.53 -14.93 6.78
C LYS A 915 -23.85 -13.56 6.85
N ILE A 916 -23.36 -13.10 5.71
CA ILE A 916 -22.58 -11.86 5.59
C ILE A 916 -23.18 -10.96 4.50
N ALA A 917 -23.47 -9.70 4.85
CA ALA A 917 -23.83 -8.64 3.92
C ALA A 917 -22.67 -7.63 3.83
N VAL A 918 -22.37 -7.14 2.63
CA VAL A 918 -21.38 -6.09 2.40
C VAL A 918 -21.96 -5.05 1.44
N PHE A 919 -21.88 -3.77 1.81
CA PHE A 919 -22.40 -2.66 1.02
C PHE A 919 -21.65 -1.36 1.33
N GLN A 920 -21.79 -0.37 0.45
CA GLN A 920 -21.24 0.97 0.66
C GLN A 920 -22.33 1.95 1.06
N SER A 921 -21.98 2.92 1.92
CA SER A 921 -22.86 4.01 2.32
C SER A 921 -23.33 4.79 1.09
N GLN A 922 -24.64 4.96 0.94
CA GLN A 922 -25.21 5.78 -0.13
C GLN A 922 -25.12 7.25 0.28
N LYS A 923 -24.71 8.14 -0.63
CA LYS A 923 -24.73 9.59 -0.38
C LYS A 923 -26.19 10.06 -0.29
N GLU A 924 -26.71 10.21 0.92
CA GLU A 924 -27.87 11.07 1.14
C GLU A 924 -27.54 12.15 2.17
N ASN A 925 -27.24 13.35 1.65
CA ASN A 925 -27.40 14.61 2.38
C ASN A 925 -28.91 14.86 2.60
N LYS A 926 -29.59 14.01 3.36
CA LYS A 926 -30.95 14.27 3.83
C LYS A 926 -30.96 14.29 5.34
N ARG A 927 -31.06 15.52 5.86
CA ARG A 927 -31.53 15.79 7.22
C ARG A 927 -33.03 15.47 7.28
N GLU A 928 -33.42 14.20 7.24
CA GLU A 928 -34.79 13.79 7.52
C GLU A 928 -34.82 12.47 8.30
N ASN A 929 -35.81 12.34 9.19
CA ASN A 929 -35.95 11.39 10.28
C ASN A 929 -36.05 9.88 9.90
N ASP A 930 -35.69 9.46 8.67
CA ASP A 930 -35.73 8.05 8.25
C ASP A 930 -34.52 7.63 7.37
N SER A 931 -33.31 8.06 7.76
CA SER A 931 -32.02 7.70 7.11
C SER A 931 -31.54 6.26 7.37
N LYS A 932 -32.40 5.40 7.93
CA LYS A 932 -32.03 4.02 8.33
C LYS A 932 -32.09 3.07 7.14
N ILE A 933 -30.96 2.49 6.75
CA ILE A 933 -30.88 1.45 5.70
C ILE A 933 -31.24 0.09 6.30
N LEU A 934 -32.23 -0.60 5.74
CA LEU A 934 -32.57 -1.98 6.10
C LEU A 934 -31.59 -2.96 5.45
N ILE A 935 -30.86 -3.72 6.26
CA ILE A 935 -29.77 -4.61 5.80
C ILE A 935 -30.22 -6.07 5.77
N GLY A 936 -31.17 -6.42 6.62
CA GLY A 936 -31.65 -7.79 6.68
C GLY A 936 -32.74 -7.96 7.70
N GLU A 937 -33.35 -9.13 7.62
CA GLU A 937 -34.41 -9.57 8.49
C GLU A 937 -34.15 -11.05 8.80
N PHE A 938 -34.49 -11.48 10.00
CA PHE A 938 -34.51 -12.90 10.31
C PHE A 938 -35.80 -13.27 11.01
N GLU A 939 -36.26 -14.47 10.70
CA GLU A 939 -37.53 -15.02 11.20
C GLU A 939 -37.20 -16.25 12.04
N PHE A 940 -37.71 -16.28 13.27
CA PHE A 940 -37.51 -17.36 14.23
C PHE A 940 -38.81 -18.09 14.53
#